data_AF-P03879-F1
#
_entry.id   AF-P03879-F1
#
_cell.length_a   1.000
_cell.length_b   1.000
_cell.length_c   1.000
_cell.angle_alpha   90.00
_cell.angle_beta   90.00
_cell.angle_gamma   90.00
#
_symmetry.space_group_name_H-M   'P 1'
#
loop_
_entity.id
_entity.type
_entity.pdbx_description
1 polymer ?
#
loop_
_entity_poly.entity_id
_entity_poly.type
_entity_poly.pdbx_seq_one_letter_code
_entity_poly.pdbx_strand_id
1 'polypeptide(L)'
;MAFRKSNVYLSLVNSYIIDSPQPSSINYWWNMGSLLGLCLVIQIVTGIFMAMHYSSNIELAFSSVEHIMRDVHNGYILRYLHANGASFFFMVMFMHMAKGLYYGSYRSPRVTLWNVGVIIFILTIATAFLGYCCVYGQMSHWGATVITNLFSAIPFVGNDIVSWLWGGFSVSNPTIQRFFALHYLVPFIIAAMVIMHLMALHIHGSSNPLGITGNLDRIPMHSYFIFKDLVTVFLFMLILALFVFYSPNTLGQNMALLLITYVINILCAVCWKSLFIKYQWKIYNKTTYYFIIQNILNTKQLNNFVLKFNWTKQYNKMNIVSDLFNPNRVKYYYKEDNQQVTNMNSSNTHLTSNKKNLLVDTSETTRTTKNKFNYLLNIFNMKKMNQIITKRHYSIYKDSNIRFNQWLAGLIDGDGYFCITKNKYASCEITVELKDEKMLRQIQDKFGGSVKLRSGVKAIRYRLQNKEGMIKLINAVNGNIRNSKRLVQFNKVCILLNIDFKEPIKLTKDNAWFMGFFDADGTINYYYSGKLKIRPQLTISVTNKYLHDVEYYREVFGGNIYFDKAKNGYFKWSINNKELHNIFYTYNKSCPSKSNKGKRLFLIDKFYYLYDLLAFKAPHNTALYKAWLKFNEKWNNN
;
A
#
# COMPACT_ATOMS: atom_id res chain seq x y z
N MET A 1 30.43 31.97 44.49
CA MET A 1 29.87 31.61 43.17
C MET A 1 28.36 31.78 43.17
N ALA A 2 27.72 32.04 42.02
CA ALA A 2 26.26 32.19 41.93
C ALA A 2 25.53 30.88 42.30
N PHE A 3 24.29 30.96 42.82
CA PHE A 3 23.50 29.78 43.22
C PHE A 3 23.33 28.76 42.08
N ARG A 4 23.17 29.25 40.84
CA ARG A 4 23.09 28.41 39.63
C ARG A 4 24.36 27.62 39.33
N LYS A 5 25.51 28.02 39.87
CA LYS A 5 26.79 27.30 39.75
C LYS A 5 27.11 26.46 40.99
N SER A 6 26.61 26.85 42.17
CA SER A 6 26.90 26.15 43.42
C SER A 6 26.01 24.96 43.71
N ASN A 7 24.72 25.06 43.36
CA ASN A 7 23.78 23.99 43.62
C ASN A 7 24.05 22.79 42.68
N VAL A 8 24.11 21.59 43.24
CA VAL A 8 24.47 20.35 42.52
C VAL A 8 23.60 20.15 41.27
N TYR A 9 22.28 20.34 41.38
CA TYR A 9 21.36 20.15 40.27
C TYR A 9 21.38 21.33 39.28
N LEU A 10 21.37 22.56 39.79
CA LEU A 10 21.38 23.74 38.92
C LEU A 10 22.71 23.91 38.19
N SER A 11 23.82 23.40 38.71
CA SER A 11 25.12 23.43 38.03
C SER A 11 25.10 22.70 36.68
N LEU A 12 24.34 21.60 36.58
CA LEU A 12 24.09 20.89 35.33
C LEU A 12 23.23 21.73 34.38
N VAL A 13 22.13 22.31 34.88
CA VAL A 13 21.28 23.20 34.06
C VAL A 13 22.08 24.40 33.55
N ASN A 14 22.92 24.96 34.42
CA ASN A 14 23.74 26.12 34.10
C ASN A 14 24.79 25.79 33.03
N SER A 15 25.52 24.69 33.19
CA SER A 15 26.56 24.29 32.24
C SER A 15 25.98 23.94 30.87
N TYR A 16 24.80 23.32 30.79
CA TYR A 16 24.23 22.90 29.50
C TYR A 16 23.40 23.98 28.80
N ILE A 17 22.58 24.75 29.54
CA ILE A 17 21.52 25.58 28.95
C ILE A 17 21.74 27.08 29.19
N ILE A 18 22.53 27.46 30.21
CA ILE A 18 22.74 28.88 30.56
C ILE A 18 24.10 29.40 30.06
N ASP A 19 25.17 28.97 30.72
CA ASP A 19 26.54 29.47 30.48
C ASP A 19 27.29 28.61 29.45
N SER A 20 26.62 27.67 28.76
CA SER A 20 27.23 26.82 27.73
C SER A 20 27.82 27.67 26.60
N PRO A 21 29.15 27.62 26.34
CA PRO A 21 29.79 28.47 25.34
C PRO A 21 29.52 27.95 23.92
N GLN A 22 28.68 28.65 23.17
CA GLN A 22 28.32 28.28 21.79
C GLN A 22 29.10 29.14 20.78
N PRO A 23 29.51 28.59 19.62
CA PRO A 23 30.15 29.40 18.57
C PRO A 23 29.17 30.45 18.05
N SER A 24 29.60 31.71 17.97
CA SER A 24 28.76 32.84 17.55
C SER A 24 28.11 32.64 16.17
N SER A 25 28.79 31.95 15.26
CA SER A 25 28.42 31.81 13.85
C SER A 25 27.45 30.65 13.54
N ILE A 26 26.99 29.86 14.51
CA ILE A 26 26.06 28.75 14.22
C ILE A 26 24.76 29.29 13.62
N ASN A 27 24.31 28.72 12.50
CA ASN A 27 23.09 29.14 11.81
C ASN A 27 21.87 28.33 12.30
N TYR A 28 20.68 28.60 11.75
CA TYR A 28 19.42 27.95 12.16
C TYR A 28 19.40 26.42 12.01
N TRP A 29 20.33 25.81 11.27
CA TRP A 29 20.42 24.35 11.18
C TRP A 29 20.83 23.70 12.52
N TRP A 30 21.44 24.45 13.45
CA TRP A 30 21.76 23.95 14.79
C TRP A 30 20.52 23.82 15.68
N ASN A 31 19.44 24.54 15.39
CA ASN A 31 18.17 24.46 16.13
C ASN A 31 17.45 23.12 15.97
N MET A 32 17.86 22.27 15.01
CA MET A 32 17.23 20.95 14.82
C MET A 32 17.40 20.04 16.06
N GLY A 33 18.45 20.25 16.86
CA GLY A 33 18.66 19.49 18.10
C GLY A 33 17.60 19.80 19.17
N SER A 34 17.31 21.08 19.41
CA SER A 34 16.28 21.52 20.36
C SER A 34 14.87 21.11 19.90
N LEU A 35 14.60 21.18 18.59
CA LEU A 35 13.34 20.67 18.02
C LEU A 35 13.15 19.16 18.21
N LEU A 36 14.22 18.34 18.12
CA LEU A 36 14.12 16.90 18.42
C LEU A 36 13.81 16.63 19.89
N GLY A 37 14.40 17.42 20.80
CA GLY A 37 14.04 17.38 22.23
C GLY A 37 12.56 17.69 22.44
N LEU A 38 12.05 18.74 21.80
CA LEU A 38 10.63 19.10 21.83
C LEU A 38 9.74 17.97 21.27
N CYS A 39 10.10 17.38 20.13
CA CYS A 39 9.37 16.25 19.54
C CYS A 39 9.30 15.07 20.50
N LEU A 40 10.41 14.72 21.17
CA LEU A 40 10.46 13.63 22.14
C LEU A 40 9.52 13.86 23.31
N VAL A 41 9.52 15.07 23.89
CA VAL A 41 8.61 15.44 24.98
C VAL A 41 7.16 15.36 24.52
N ILE A 42 6.85 15.92 23.34
CA ILE A 42 5.51 15.86 22.75
C ILE A 42 5.03 14.40 22.62
N GLN A 43 5.85 13.50 22.07
CA GLN A 43 5.49 12.10 21.87
C GLN A 43 5.28 11.36 23.20
N ILE A 44 6.15 11.56 24.20
CA ILE A 44 6.01 10.93 25.51
C ILE A 44 4.74 11.41 26.21
N VAL A 45 4.51 12.73 26.28
CA VAL A 45 3.35 13.30 26.96
C VAL A 45 2.05 12.83 26.31
N THR A 46 1.91 13.01 24.98
CA THR A 46 0.69 12.55 24.28
C THR A 46 0.51 11.03 24.35
N GLY A 47 1.60 10.26 24.28
CA GLY A 47 1.57 8.81 24.39
C GLY A 47 1.07 8.32 25.75
N ILE A 48 1.53 8.94 26.85
CA ILE A 48 1.07 8.63 28.20
C ILE A 48 -0.43 8.89 28.35
N PHE A 49 -0.92 10.06 27.92
CA PHE A 49 -2.34 10.39 28.01
C PHE A 49 -3.21 9.46 27.15
N MET A 50 -2.77 9.06 25.96
CA MET A 50 -3.50 8.08 25.15
C MET A 50 -3.46 6.67 25.74
N ALA A 51 -2.34 6.29 26.37
CA ALA A 51 -2.19 4.98 27.00
C ALA A 51 -3.19 4.75 28.14
N MET A 52 -3.66 5.82 28.81
CA MET A 52 -4.72 5.74 29.82
C MET A 52 -6.07 5.24 29.26
N HIS A 53 -6.27 5.31 27.94
CA HIS A 53 -7.51 4.95 27.25
C HIS A 53 -7.35 3.84 26.21
N TYR A 54 -6.13 3.32 26.04
CA TYR A 54 -5.80 2.31 25.02
C TYR A 54 -5.85 0.89 25.61
N SER A 55 -6.34 -0.08 24.83
CA SER A 55 -6.35 -1.51 25.19
C SER A 55 -5.54 -2.32 24.18
N SER A 56 -4.49 -3.00 24.62
CA SER A 56 -3.55 -3.71 23.74
C SER A 56 -4.01 -5.11 23.28
N ASN A 57 -5.19 -5.56 23.73
CA ASN A 57 -5.79 -6.80 23.23
C ASN A 57 -6.14 -6.64 21.76
N ILE A 58 -5.83 -7.62 20.92
CA ILE A 58 -5.98 -7.54 19.46
C ILE A 58 -7.42 -7.25 19.01
N GLU A 59 -8.41 -7.75 19.74
CA GLU A 59 -9.84 -7.54 19.50
C GLU A 59 -10.31 -6.12 19.86
N LEU A 60 -9.58 -5.45 20.75
CA LEU A 60 -9.92 -4.14 21.32
C LEU A 60 -9.02 -3.01 20.81
N ALA A 61 -7.83 -3.32 20.29
CA ALA A 61 -6.80 -2.35 19.92
C ALA A 61 -7.35 -1.25 19.02
N PHE A 62 -7.92 -1.62 17.87
CA PHE A 62 -8.51 -0.66 16.94
C PHE A 62 -9.70 0.10 17.55
N SER A 63 -10.60 -0.62 18.23
CA SER A 63 -11.78 -0.05 18.88
C SER A 63 -11.41 0.97 19.97
N SER A 64 -10.34 0.74 20.72
CA SER A 64 -9.85 1.65 21.76
C SER A 64 -9.23 2.92 21.16
N VAL A 65 -8.59 2.84 20.00
CA VAL A 65 -8.13 4.02 19.26
C VAL A 65 -9.30 4.84 18.73
N GLU A 66 -10.37 4.20 18.23
CA GLU A 66 -11.60 4.90 17.85
C GLU A 66 -12.32 5.51 19.06
N HIS A 67 -12.29 4.85 20.22
CA HIS A 67 -12.78 5.41 21.49
C HIS A 67 -12.03 6.69 21.87
N ILE A 68 -10.69 6.70 21.78
CA ILE A 68 -9.87 7.91 21.99
C ILE A 68 -10.31 9.03 21.03
N MET A 69 -10.60 8.70 19.78
CA MET A 69 -11.01 9.72 18.81
C MET A 69 -12.38 10.33 19.06
N ARG A 70 -13.32 9.53 19.55
CA ARG A 70 -14.75 9.88 19.55
C ARG A 70 -15.28 10.26 20.92
N ASP A 71 -14.79 9.60 21.95
CA ASP A 71 -15.41 9.63 23.28
C ASP A 71 -14.52 10.37 24.29
N VAL A 72 -13.20 10.34 24.14
CA VAL A 72 -12.28 11.06 25.03
C VAL A 72 -12.27 12.55 24.66
N HIS A 73 -12.51 13.41 25.65
CA HIS A 73 -12.44 14.86 25.48
C HIS A 73 -11.04 15.28 24.98
N ASN A 74 -10.98 15.96 23.83
CA ASN A 74 -9.74 16.31 23.12
C ASN A 74 -8.88 15.10 22.70
N GLY A 75 -9.40 13.87 22.74
CA GLY A 75 -8.65 12.68 22.36
C GLY A 75 -8.27 12.66 20.87
N TYR A 76 -9.06 13.29 20.01
CA TYR A 76 -8.68 13.53 18.61
C TYR A 76 -7.44 14.43 18.47
N ILE A 77 -7.29 15.44 19.34
CA ILE A 77 -6.09 16.29 19.37
C ILE A 77 -4.90 15.44 19.80
N LEU A 78 -5.04 14.64 20.86
CA LEU A 78 -3.98 13.75 21.33
C LEU A 78 -3.52 12.77 20.24
N ARG A 79 -4.44 12.04 19.58
CA ARG A 79 -4.08 11.09 18.52
C ARG A 79 -3.42 11.78 17.35
N TYR A 80 -3.98 12.90 16.87
CA TYR A 80 -3.43 13.59 15.70
C TYR A 80 -2.11 14.28 16.00
N LEU A 81 -1.91 14.82 17.22
CA LEU A 81 -0.64 15.40 17.64
C LEU A 81 0.42 14.30 17.78
N HIS A 82 0.08 13.13 18.32
CA HIS A 82 1.00 11.99 18.37
C HIS A 82 1.37 11.49 16.97
N ALA A 83 0.38 11.22 16.10
CA ALA A 83 0.61 10.68 14.76
C ALA A 83 1.35 11.65 13.82
N ASN A 84 0.93 12.92 13.76
CA ASN A 84 1.63 13.93 12.95
C ASN A 84 2.96 14.30 13.61
N GLY A 85 3.02 14.38 14.93
CA GLY A 85 4.26 14.62 15.67
C GLY A 85 5.32 13.56 15.39
N ALA A 86 4.95 12.29 15.24
CA ALA A 86 5.89 11.22 14.84
C ALA A 86 6.46 11.47 13.44
N SER A 87 5.63 11.91 12.49
CA SER A 87 6.09 12.26 11.14
C SER A 87 7.04 13.47 11.15
N PHE A 88 6.72 14.49 11.94
CA PHE A 88 7.58 15.66 12.14
C PHE A 88 8.89 15.30 12.85
N PHE A 89 8.88 14.36 13.79
CA PHE A 89 10.08 13.84 14.44
C PHE A 89 11.07 13.32 13.39
N PHE A 90 10.63 12.45 12.48
CA PHE A 90 11.49 11.96 11.40
C PHE A 90 11.95 13.07 10.45
N MET A 91 11.06 14.00 10.08
CA MET A 91 11.43 15.14 9.23
C MET A 91 12.56 15.96 9.84
N VAL A 92 12.43 16.36 11.11
CA VAL A 92 13.47 17.10 11.86
C VAL A 92 14.73 16.25 12.02
N MET A 93 14.60 14.95 12.26
CA MET A 93 15.72 14.04 12.43
C MET A 93 16.55 13.91 11.15
N PHE A 94 15.90 13.79 9.98
CA PHE A 94 16.59 13.79 8.69
C PHE A 94 17.29 15.14 8.43
N MET A 95 16.66 16.26 8.76
CA MET A 95 17.30 17.58 8.68
C MET A 95 18.53 17.67 9.60
N HIS A 96 18.44 17.13 10.81
CA HIS A 96 19.55 17.09 11.77
C HIS A 96 20.72 16.24 11.28
N MET A 97 20.43 15.05 10.72
CA MET A 97 21.43 14.18 10.11
C MET A 97 22.06 14.82 8.87
N ALA A 98 21.26 15.44 8.01
CA ALA A 98 21.72 16.14 6.82
C ALA A 98 22.67 17.31 7.17
N LYS A 99 22.32 18.10 8.20
CA LYS A 99 23.22 19.10 8.80
C LYS A 99 24.53 18.47 9.23
N GLY A 100 24.47 17.35 9.94
CA GLY A 100 25.66 16.64 10.41
C GLY A 100 26.58 16.17 9.28
N LEU A 101 25.99 15.69 8.17
CA LEU A 101 26.72 15.31 6.97
C LEU A 101 27.33 16.52 6.26
N TYR A 102 26.55 17.59 6.06
CA TYR A 102 26.97 18.78 5.32
C TYR A 102 28.11 19.54 6.00
N TYR A 103 28.01 19.78 7.32
CA TYR A 103 29.03 20.52 8.08
C TYR A 103 30.13 19.61 8.67
N GLY A 104 30.21 18.35 8.26
CA GLY A 104 31.23 17.41 8.76
C GLY A 104 31.19 17.21 10.27
N SER A 105 30.01 17.27 10.90
CA SER A 105 29.87 17.15 12.36
C SER A 105 30.22 15.74 12.88
N TYR A 106 30.26 14.74 11.99
CA TYR A 106 30.68 13.36 12.29
C TYR A 106 32.20 13.19 12.41
N ARG A 107 32.99 14.19 12.01
CA ARG A 107 34.46 14.11 12.03
C ARG A 107 34.99 14.18 13.47
N SER A 108 36.21 13.67 13.66
CA SER A 108 36.95 13.79 14.92
C SER A 108 36.97 15.26 15.41
N PRO A 109 36.74 15.55 16.70
CA PRO A 109 36.62 14.61 17.84
C PRO A 109 35.19 14.14 18.15
N ARG A 110 34.20 14.43 17.29
CA ARG A 110 32.76 14.15 17.54
C ARG A 110 32.28 12.79 17.01
N VAL A 111 33.18 11.82 16.86
CA VAL A 111 32.83 10.47 16.37
C VAL A 111 31.89 9.76 17.34
N THR A 112 32.16 9.82 18.65
CA THR A 112 31.29 9.23 19.68
C THR A 112 29.89 9.86 19.65
N LEU A 113 29.81 11.19 19.51
CA LEU A 113 28.54 11.91 19.37
C LEU A 113 27.72 11.38 18.19
N TRP A 114 28.36 11.21 17.03
CA TRP A 114 27.71 10.68 15.83
C TRP A 114 27.22 9.23 16.03
N ASN A 115 28.03 8.36 16.61
CA ASN A 115 27.67 6.97 16.86
C ASN A 115 26.48 6.84 17.81
N VAL A 116 26.43 7.63 18.88
CA VAL A 116 25.26 7.71 19.76
C VAL A 116 24.03 8.21 18.99
N GLY A 117 24.20 9.20 18.09
CA GLY A 117 23.13 9.67 17.22
C GLY A 117 22.57 8.58 16.28
N VAL A 118 23.43 7.70 15.75
CA VAL A 118 23.00 6.54 14.94
C VAL A 118 22.20 5.55 15.77
N ILE A 119 22.60 5.29 17.01
CA ILE A 119 21.83 4.42 17.93
C ILE A 119 20.45 5.02 18.20
N ILE A 120 20.38 6.33 18.50
CA ILE A 120 19.11 7.05 18.67
C ILE A 120 18.22 6.90 17.43
N PHE A 121 18.78 7.09 16.23
CA PHE A 121 18.05 6.93 14.98
C PHE A 121 17.42 5.53 14.84
N ILE A 122 18.19 4.47 15.11
CA ILE A 122 17.71 3.08 15.05
C ILE A 122 16.58 2.85 16.08
N LEU A 123 16.76 3.32 17.32
CA LEU A 123 15.75 3.20 18.36
C LEU A 123 14.48 3.96 18.00
N THR A 124 14.57 5.15 17.42
CA THR A 124 13.41 5.93 16.98
C THR A 124 12.64 5.23 15.85
N ILE A 125 13.32 4.60 14.89
CA ILE A 125 12.68 3.76 13.86
C ILE A 125 11.93 2.59 14.50
N ALA A 126 12.58 1.87 15.43
CA ALA A 126 11.96 0.76 16.14
C ALA A 126 10.71 1.21 16.92
N THR A 127 10.80 2.30 17.67
CA THR A 127 9.68 2.88 18.42
C THR A 127 8.51 3.24 17.51
N ALA A 128 8.77 3.92 16.39
CA ALA A 128 7.71 4.31 15.45
C ALA A 128 7.03 3.11 14.80
N PHE A 129 7.79 2.07 14.45
CA PHE A 129 7.25 0.81 13.95
C PHE A 129 6.35 0.13 14.98
N LEU A 130 6.82 0.00 16.23
CA LEU A 130 6.03 -0.61 17.32
C LEU A 130 4.74 0.17 17.58
N GLY A 131 4.79 1.51 17.61
CA GLY A 131 3.62 2.37 17.79
C GLY A 131 2.62 2.25 16.64
N TYR A 132 3.11 2.15 15.40
CA TYR A 132 2.25 1.93 14.23
C TYR A 132 1.52 0.58 14.29
N CYS A 133 2.15 -0.45 14.85
CA CYS A 133 1.52 -1.75 15.04
C CYS A 133 0.38 -1.71 16.08
N CYS A 134 0.45 -0.81 17.07
CA CYS A 134 -0.55 -0.69 18.14
C CYS A 134 -1.93 -0.23 17.65
N VAL A 135 -2.03 0.47 16.52
CA VAL A 135 -3.33 0.87 15.94
C VAL A 135 -4.13 -0.34 15.46
N TYR A 136 -3.43 -1.40 15.05
CA TYR A 136 -4.03 -2.64 14.54
C TYR A 136 -4.99 -2.45 13.33
N GLY A 137 -4.67 -1.50 12.44
CA GLY A 137 -5.29 -1.44 11.11
C GLY A 137 -4.71 -2.47 10.14
N GLN A 138 -5.27 -2.58 8.93
CA GLN A 138 -4.76 -3.50 7.90
C GLN A 138 -3.26 -3.30 7.61
N MET A 139 -2.83 -2.05 7.45
CA MET A 139 -1.43 -1.73 7.20
C MET A 139 -0.53 -2.03 8.41
N SER A 140 -1.04 -1.88 9.63
CA SER A 140 -0.34 -2.25 10.86
C SER A 140 -0.06 -3.75 10.90
N HIS A 141 -1.07 -4.58 10.63
CA HIS A 141 -0.94 -6.05 10.64
C HIS A 141 0.02 -6.56 9.55
N TRP A 142 -0.15 -6.11 8.31
CA TRP A 142 0.72 -6.51 7.21
C TRP A 142 2.13 -5.93 7.34
N GLY A 143 2.26 -4.69 7.82
CA GLY A 143 3.55 -4.07 8.13
C GLY A 143 4.31 -4.86 9.19
N ALA A 144 3.65 -5.23 10.28
CA ALA A 144 4.21 -6.09 11.32
C ALA A 144 4.69 -7.42 10.75
N THR A 145 3.83 -8.07 9.97
CA THR A 145 4.11 -9.38 9.34
C THR A 145 5.32 -9.30 8.43
N VAL A 146 5.42 -8.31 7.55
CA VAL A 146 6.53 -8.19 6.59
C VAL A 146 7.84 -7.86 7.29
N ILE A 147 7.85 -6.89 8.22
CA ILE A 147 9.08 -6.42 8.88
C ILE A 147 9.64 -7.50 9.81
N THR A 148 8.81 -8.14 10.62
CA THR A 148 9.27 -9.23 11.50
C THR A 148 9.75 -10.45 10.69
N ASN A 149 9.10 -10.75 9.56
CA ASN A 149 9.57 -11.84 8.69
C ASN A 149 10.94 -11.58 8.05
N LEU A 150 11.51 -10.37 8.10
CA LEU A 150 12.90 -10.15 7.68
C LEU A 150 13.89 -10.95 8.54
N PHE A 151 13.56 -11.22 9.81
CA PHE A 151 14.37 -12.08 10.68
C PHE A 151 14.31 -13.57 10.28
N SER A 152 13.34 -14.01 9.46
CA SER A 152 13.36 -15.38 8.92
C SER A 152 14.55 -15.64 7.99
N ALA A 153 15.21 -14.58 7.51
CA ALA A 153 16.37 -14.69 6.65
C ALA A 153 17.66 -15.06 7.40
N ILE A 154 17.68 -15.00 8.75
CA ILE A 154 18.81 -15.44 9.57
C ILE A 154 18.95 -16.98 9.41
N PRO A 155 20.10 -17.51 8.93
CA PRO A 155 20.28 -18.95 8.83
C PRO A 155 20.25 -19.59 10.22
N PHE A 156 19.80 -20.84 10.26
CA PHE A 156 19.64 -21.66 11.47
C PHE A 156 18.54 -21.18 12.42
N VAL A 157 18.65 -19.98 12.98
CA VAL A 157 17.80 -19.50 14.08
C VAL A 157 16.69 -18.51 13.66
N GLY A 158 16.60 -18.16 12.37
CA GLY A 158 15.71 -17.08 11.91
C GLY A 158 14.23 -17.34 12.14
N ASN A 159 13.77 -18.57 11.90
CA ASN A 159 12.37 -18.94 12.15
C ASN A 159 12.04 -18.95 13.65
N ASP A 160 13.01 -19.35 14.50
CA ASP A 160 12.84 -19.34 15.95
C ASP A 160 12.76 -17.91 16.49
N ILE A 161 13.56 -16.99 15.94
CA ILE A 161 13.47 -15.56 16.30
C ILE A 161 12.12 -14.98 15.89
N VAL A 162 11.60 -15.32 14.71
CA VAL A 162 10.30 -14.83 14.24
C VAL A 162 9.15 -15.36 15.10
N SER A 163 9.13 -16.67 15.36
CA SER A 163 8.10 -17.29 16.22
C SER A 163 8.19 -16.76 17.65
N TRP A 164 9.40 -16.54 18.16
CA TRP A 164 9.65 -15.89 19.45
C TRP A 164 9.13 -14.46 19.46
N LEU A 165 9.42 -13.64 18.43
CA LEU A 165 8.95 -12.25 18.30
C LEU A 165 7.42 -12.18 18.23
N TRP A 166 6.77 -13.09 17.52
CA TRP A 166 5.32 -13.15 17.46
C TRP A 166 4.69 -13.67 18.75
N GLY A 167 5.36 -14.60 19.44
CA GLY A 167 4.76 -15.36 20.54
C GLY A 167 3.71 -16.34 20.05
N GLY A 168 3.87 -16.86 18.83
CA GLY A 168 2.91 -17.73 18.17
C GLY A 168 3.27 -17.96 16.69
N PHE A 169 2.34 -18.54 15.94
CA PHE A 169 2.55 -18.90 14.52
C PHE A 169 2.38 -17.72 13.56
N SER A 170 1.80 -16.62 14.01
CA SER A 170 1.56 -15.41 13.22
C SER A 170 1.45 -14.19 14.14
N VAL A 171 1.44 -12.99 13.55
CA VAL A 171 1.12 -11.75 14.26
C VAL A 171 -0.28 -11.86 14.85
N SER A 172 -0.34 -11.99 16.17
CA SER A 172 -1.54 -12.32 16.93
C SER A 172 -1.57 -11.55 18.27
N ASN A 173 -2.49 -11.91 19.18
CA ASN A 173 -2.67 -11.17 20.44
C ASN A 173 -1.38 -11.02 21.26
N PRO A 174 -0.55 -12.07 21.45
CA PRO A 174 0.72 -11.94 22.16
C PRO A 174 1.65 -10.92 21.52
N THR A 175 1.62 -10.78 20.18
CA THR A 175 2.47 -9.86 19.42
C THR A 175 2.08 -8.40 19.65
N ILE A 176 0.78 -8.07 19.67
CA ILE A 176 0.33 -6.68 19.83
C ILE A 176 0.54 -6.21 21.27
N GLN A 177 0.23 -7.06 22.25
CA GLN A 177 0.44 -6.74 23.67
C GLN A 177 1.90 -6.42 23.99
N ARG A 178 2.84 -7.24 23.52
CA ARG A 178 4.27 -6.98 23.71
C ARG A 178 4.76 -5.77 22.92
N PHE A 179 4.23 -5.53 21.71
CA PHE A 179 4.63 -4.37 20.92
C PHE A 179 4.20 -3.08 21.57
N PHE A 180 3.02 -3.04 22.21
CA PHE A 180 2.61 -1.92 23.05
C PHE A 180 3.55 -1.73 24.25
N ALA A 181 3.86 -2.80 24.99
CA ALA A 181 4.77 -2.71 26.14
C ALA A 181 6.18 -2.21 25.73
N LEU A 182 6.72 -2.70 24.61
CA LEU A 182 7.99 -2.23 24.06
C LEU A 182 7.90 -0.79 23.53
N HIS A 183 6.81 -0.43 22.86
CA HIS A 183 6.57 0.93 22.38
C HIS A 183 6.52 1.94 23.54
N TYR A 184 6.01 1.53 24.70
CA TYR A 184 6.03 2.35 25.91
C TYR A 184 7.44 2.48 26.49
N LEU A 185 8.23 1.39 26.51
CA LEU A 185 9.56 1.36 27.11
C LEU A 185 10.61 2.14 26.31
N VAL A 186 10.70 1.92 25.00
CA VAL A 186 11.80 2.42 24.17
C VAL A 186 11.93 3.96 24.15
N PRO A 187 10.87 4.79 24.19
CA PRO A 187 10.99 6.23 24.35
C PRO A 187 11.81 6.68 25.57
N PHE A 188 11.74 5.97 26.70
CA PHE A 188 12.55 6.28 27.89
C PHE A 188 14.02 5.88 27.70
N ILE A 189 14.27 4.80 26.95
CA ILE A 189 15.63 4.43 26.52
C ILE A 189 16.18 5.52 25.59
N ILE A 190 15.38 6.01 24.64
CA ILE A 190 15.77 7.14 23.78
C ILE A 190 16.11 8.38 24.61
N ALA A 191 15.31 8.72 25.63
CA ALA A 191 15.60 9.84 26.52
C ALA A 191 16.95 9.68 27.25
N ALA A 192 17.26 8.48 27.76
CA ALA A 192 18.56 8.19 28.35
C ALA A 192 19.71 8.30 27.33
N MET A 193 19.51 7.79 26.10
CA MET A 193 20.50 7.93 25.02
C MET A 193 20.68 9.39 24.60
N VAL A 194 19.65 10.24 24.65
CA VAL A 194 19.74 11.68 24.40
C VAL A 194 20.60 12.36 25.47
N ILE A 195 20.49 11.96 26.75
CA ILE A 195 21.40 12.45 27.81
C ILE A 195 22.84 12.07 27.46
N MET A 196 23.11 10.81 27.10
CA MET A 196 24.46 10.38 26.66
C MET A 196 24.95 11.14 25.43
N HIS A 197 24.04 11.45 24.48
CA HIS A 197 24.35 12.24 23.29
C HIS A 197 24.76 13.67 23.66
N LEU A 198 24.04 14.30 24.58
CA LEU A 198 24.36 15.63 25.08
C LEU A 198 25.65 15.64 25.90
N MET A 199 25.94 14.61 26.69
CA MET A 199 27.21 14.47 27.41
C MET A 199 28.40 14.43 26.42
N ALA A 200 28.30 13.62 25.37
CA ALA A 200 29.34 13.55 24.32
C ALA A 200 29.49 14.89 23.56
N LEU A 201 28.39 15.62 23.35
CA LEU A 201 28.41 16.95 22.75
C LEU A 201 29.11 17.95 23.69
N HIS A 202 28.82 17.90 24.98
CA HIS A 202 29.27 18.89 25.96
C HIS A 202 30.80 18.94 26.08
N ILE A 203 31.49 17.79 25.95
CA ILE A 203 32.95 17.70 26.07
C ILE A 203 33.68 18.53 25.00
N HIS A 204 33.19 18.54 23.75
CA HIS A 204 33.84 19.24 22.62
C HIS A 204 33.08 20.47 22.13
N GLY A 205 31.85 20.65 22.60
CA GLY A 205 30.92 21.68 22.14
C GLY A 205 30.45 21.51 20.69
N SER A 206 29.57 22.41 20.29
CA SER A 206 29.05 22.51 18.93
C SER A 206 30.14 22.85 17.91
N SER A 207 30.06 22.24 16.71
CA SER A 207 30.75 22.75 15.52
C SER A 207 30.10 24.05 15.05
N ASN A 208 30.66 24.68 14.02
CA ASN A 208 30.11 25.86 13.36
C ASN A 208 30.08 25.67 11.82
N PRO A 209 29.35 26.49 11.05
CA PRO A 209 29.20 26.30 9.61
C PRO A 209 30.50 26.48 8.82
N LEU A 210 31.50 27.16 9.37
CA LEU A 210 32.80 27.36 8.73
C LEU A 210 33.72 26.13 8.87
N GLY A 211 33.41 25.19 9.77
CA GLY A 211 34.21 23.98 10.00
C GLY A 211 35.57 24.22 10.69
N ILE A 212 35.84 25.45 11.13
CA ILE A 212 37.05 25.84 11.87
C ILE A 212 36.79 25.85 13.38
N THR A 213 37.82 26.14 14.19
CA THR A 213 37.66 26.26 15.65
C THR A 213 36.69 27.39 16.02
N GLY A 214 35.76 27.11 16.93
CA GLY A 214 34.86 28.12 17.50
C GLY A 214 35.39 28.73 18.80
N ASN A 215 36.60 28.38 19.25
CA ASN A 215 37.08 28.75 20.58
C ASN A 215 37.45 30.24 20.71
N LEU A 216 37.71 30.92 19.59
CA LEU A 216 38.07 32.34 19.59
C LEU A 216 36.86 33.24 19.88
N ASP A 217 35.66 32.82 19.49
CA ASP A 217 34.45 33.63 19.61
C ASP A 217 33.27 32.76 20.06
N ARG A 218 32.98 32.85 21.36
CA ARG A 218 31.92 32.12 22.04
C ARG A 218 30.99 33.10 22.72
N ILE A 219 29.69 32.88 22.57
CA ILE A 219 28.66 33.60 23.31
C ILE A 219 27.87 32.60 24.17
N PRO A 220 27.34 33.02 25.33
CA PRO A 220 26.57 32.14 26.21
C PRO A 220 25.28 31.66 25.52
N MET A 221 24.81 30.48 25.94
CA MET A 221 23.56 29.88 25.43
C MET A 221 22.34 30.72 25.81
N HIS A 222 22.25 31.14 27.08
CA HIS A 222 21.18 32.00 27.57
C HIS A 222 21.18 33.35 26.84
N SER A 223 19.98 33.91 26.69
CA SER A 223 19.69 35.12 25.90
C SER A 223 19.88 34.97 24.39
N TYR A 224 21.01 34.47 23.92
CA TYR A 224 21.27 34.39 22.47
C TYR A 224 20.55 33.20 21.82
N PHE A 225 20.95 31.98 22.21
CA PHE A 225 20.48 30.78 21.55
C PHE A 225 19.13 30.29 22.08
N ILE A 226 18.79 30.58 23.34
CA ILE A 226 17.45 30.31 23.88
C ILE A 226 16.36 31.04 23.07
N PHE A 227 16.50 32.34 22.85
CA PHE A 227 15.52 33.11 22.08
C PHE A 227 15.56 32.74 20.59
N LYS A 228 16.74 32.40 20.05
CA LYS A 228 16.85 31.87 18.69
C LYS A 228 16.15 30.53 18.51
N ASP A 229 16.25 29.62 19.48
CA ASP A 229 15.56 28.33 19.47
C ASP A 229 14.05 28.53 19.53
N LEU A 230 13.57 29.48 20.34
CA LEU A 230 12.14 29.82 20.42
C LEU A 230 11.53 30.21 19.07
N VAL A 231 12.28 30.93 18.21
CA VAL A 231 11.81 31.26 16.84
C VAL A 231 11.44 29.99 16.07
N THR A 232 12.33 28.99 16.06
CA THR A 232 12.08 27.72 15.37
C THR A 232 11.05 26.85 16.08
N VAL A 233 10.93 26.93 17.40
CA VAL A 233 9.89 26.24 18.17
C VAL A 233 8.51 26.75 17.79
N PHE A 234 8.29 28.07 17.74
CA PHE A 234 7.00 28.63 17.35
C PHE A 234 6.66 28.32 15.88
N LEU A 235 7.65 28.39 14.98
CA LEU A 235 7.47 27.99 13.59
C LEU A 235 7.09 26.50 13.47
N PHE A 236 7.78 25.63 14.20
CA PHE A 236 7.49 24.20 14.24
C PHE A 236 6.07 23.93 14.75
N MET A 237 5.67 24.56 15.85
CA MET A 237 4.35 24.42 16.45
C MET A 237 3.24 24.93 15.52
N LEU A 238 3.47 26.04 14.82
CA LEU A 238 2.54 26.57 13.82
C LEU A 238 2.32 25.56 12.68
N ILE A 239 3.40 25.03 12.10
CA ILE A 239 3.30 24.07 11.00
C ILE A 239 2.66 22.77 11.49
N LEU A 240 3.04 22.26 12.66
CA LEU A 240 2.43 21.07 13.25
C LEU A 240 0.92 21.28 13.48
N ALA A 241 0.50 22.43 14.01
CA ALA A 241 -0.90 22.77 14.23
C ALA A 241 -1.69 22.80 12.91
N LEU A 242 -1.11 23.31 11.82
CA LEU A 242 -1.76 23.28 10.51
C LEU A 242 -2.11 21.85 10.07
N PHE A 243 -1.19 20.90 10.26
CA PHE A 243 -1.46 19.49 9.98
C PHE A 243 -2.49 18.91 10.95
N VAL A 244 -2.35 19.13 12.26
CA VAL A 244 -3.23 18.54 13.29
C VAL A 244 -4.68 19.00 13.13
N PHE A 245 -4.94 20.28 12.85
CA PHE A 245 -6.29 20.83 12.82
C PHE A 245 -6.93 20.83 11.43
N TYR A 246 -6.17 21.09 10.36
CA TYR A 246 -6.74 21.27 9.03
C TYR A 246 -6.50 20.09 8.08
N SER A 247 -5.42 19.33 8.26
CA SER A 247 -5.04 18.24 7.35
C SER A 247 -4.55 16.96 8.05
N PRO A 248 -5.23 16.47 9.12
CA PRO A 248 -4.66 15.52 10.08
C PRO A 248 -4.27 14.15 9.51
N ASN A 249 -4.91 13.77 8.40
CA ASN A 249 -4.73 12.46 7.76
C ASN A 249 -3.84 12.52 6.51
N THR A 250 -3.26 13.68 6.18
CA THR A 250 -2.47 13.84 4.93
C THR A 250 -1.15 13.09 4.98
N LEU A 251 -0.51 13.05 6.14
CA LEU A 251 0.68 12.23 6.39
C LEU A 251 0.31 10.78 6.75
N GLY A 252 -0.99 10.52 6.99
CA GLY A 252 -1.55 9.21 7.30
C GLY A 252 -1.51 8.24 6.11
N GLN A 253 -1.46 6.95 6.43
CA GLN A 253 -1.39 5.78 5.52
C GLN A 253 -0.15 5.69 4.59
N ASN A 254 0.51 6.79 4.24
CA ASN A 254 1.58 6.84 3.23
C ASN A 254 2.92 7.41 3.70
N MET A 255 3.13 7.84 4.96
CA MET A 255 4.45 8.36 5.39
C MET A 255 5.08 7.58 6.52
N ALA A 256 4.39 7.14 7.57
CA ALA A 256 5.06 6.38 8.64
C ALA A 256 5.60 5.03 8.13
N LEU A 257 4.75 4.24 7.45
CA LEU A 257 5.18 2.97 6.88
C LEU A 257 6.11 3.17 5.67
N LEU A 258 5.91 4.22 4.86
CA LEU A 258 6.85 4.55 3.77
C LEU A 258 8.19 5.00 4.33
N LEU A 259 8.27 5.87 5.33
CA LEU A 259 9.55 6.30 5.89
C LEU A 259 10.27 5.12 6.53
N ILE A 260 9.56 4.22 7.22
CA ILE A 260 10.16 3.00 7.77
C ILE A 260 10.59 2.04 6.65
N THR A 261 9.75 1.78 5.65
CA THR A 261 10.12 0.90 4.52
C THR A 261 11.16 1.52 3.61
N TYR A 262 11.17 2.83 3.38
CA TYR A 262 12.20 3.53 2.61
C TYR A 262 13.49 3.63 3.40
N VAL A 263 13.46 3.87 4.72
CA VAL A 263 14.69 3.85 5.53
C VAL A 263 15.24 2.44 5.65
N ILE A 264 14.41 1.40 5.82
CA ILE A 264 14.85 0.00 5.76
C ILE A 264 15.36 -0.32 4.35
N ASN A 265 14.65 0.08 3.29
CA ASN A 265 15.09 -0.10 1.91
C ASN A 265 16.33 0.71 1.58
N ILE A 266 16.57 1.88 2.19
CA ILE A 266 17.74 2.74 2.01
C ILE A 266 18.91 2.22 2.85
N LEU A 267 18.68 1.72 4.06
CA LEU A 267 19.70 1.00 4.81
C LEU A 267 20.10 -0.28 4.06
N CYS A 268 19.15 -0.93 3.39
CA CYS A 268 19.44 -1.99 2.43
C CYS A 268 20.10 -1.46 1.13
N ALA A 269 19.66 -0.32 0.58
CA ALA A 269 20.08 0.28 -0.70
C ALA A 269 21.45 0.98 -0.66
N VAL A 270 21.84 1.55 0.48
CA VAL A 270 23.16 2.14 0.72
C VAL A 270 24.19 1.04 0.86
N CYS A 271 23.80 -0.14 1.36
CA CYS A 271 24.60 -1.35 1.19
C CYS A 271 24.59 -1.86 -0.27
N TRP A 272 23.51 -1.62 -0.98
CA TRP A 272 23.26 -2.07 -2.36
C TRP A 272 24.11 -1.30 -3.38
N LYS A 273 24.36 0.01 -3.21
CA LYS A 273 25.03 0.85 -4.23
C LYS A 273 26.56 0.84 -4.18
N SER A 274 27.19 0.58 -3.02
CA SER A 274 28.65 0.44 -2.93
C SER A 274 29.17 -0.90 -3.46
N LEU A 275 28.29 -1.91 -3.56
CA LEU A 275 28.57 -3.21 -4.18
C LEU A 275 28.10 -3.31 -5.65
N PHE A 276 27.10 -2.50 -6.07
CA PHE A 276 26.55 -2.55 -7.44
C PHE A 276 27.45 -2.01 -8.56
N ILE A 277 28.56 -1.33 -8.25
CA ILE A 277 29.48 -0.80 -9.27
C ILE A 277 30.48 -1.88 -9.74
N LYS A 278 30.50 -3.09 -9.16
CA LYS A 278 31.48 -4.12 -9.58
C LYS A 278 30.93 -5.51 -9.93
N TYR A 279 29.68 -5.87 -9.61
CA TYR A 279 29.14 -7.20 -9.93
C TYR A 279 27.66 -7.16 -10.33
N GLN A 280 27.38 -7.40 -11.63
CA GLN A 280 26.04 -7.67 -12.17
C GLN A 280 25.55 -9.06 -11.74
N TRP A 281 25.02 -9.23 -10.53
CA TRP A 281 24.29 -10.45 -10.17
C TRP A 281 22.88 -10.13 -9.67
N LYS A 282 21.89 -10.63 -10.42
CA LYS A 282 20.49 -10.81 -10.01
C LYS A 282 20.48 -11.69 -8.74
N ILE A 283 20.29 -11.09 -7.57
CA ILE A 283 20.09 -11.86 -6.33
C ILE A 283 18.64 -12.35 -6.30
N TYR A 284 18.47 -13.66 -6.48
CA TYR A 284 17.18 -14.37 -6.46
C TYR A 284 16.87 -15.02 -5.09
N ASN A 285 17.67 -14.80 -4.04
CA ASN A 285 17.59 -15.63 -2.84
C ASN A 285 17.58 -14.85 -1.51
N LYS A 286 16.69 -15.27 -0.58
CA LYS A 286 16.46 -14.66 0.75
C LYS A 286 17.69 -14.73 1.67
N THR A 287 18.51 -15.76 1.55
CA THR A 287 19.70 -15.98 2.39
C THR A 287 20.84 -14.99 2.11
N THR A 288 20.97 -14.54 0.86
CA THR A 288 22.00 -13.55 0.48
C THR A 288 21.70 -12.16 1.06
N TYR A 289 20.42 -11.83 1.28
CA TYR A 289 19.98 -10.60 1.93
C TYR A 289 20.50 -10.49 3.37
N TYR A 290 20.56 -11.61 4.09
CA TYR A 290 21.00 -11.64 5.48
C TYR A 290 22.53 -11.55 5.65
N PHE A 291 23.31 -12.24 4.81
CA PHE A 291 24.78 -12.11 4.83
C PHE A 291 25.26 -10.68 4.61
N ILE A 292 24.49 -9.89 3.85
CA ILE A 292 24.76 -8.47 3.63
C ILE A 292 24.50 -7.66 4.91
N ILE A 293 23.41 -7.91 5.63
CA ILE A 293 23.11 -7.23 6.91
C ILE A 293 24.13 -7.56 8.00
N GLN A 294 24.60 -8.82 8.08
CA GLN A 294 25.60 -9.24 9.08
C GLN A 294 27.00 -8.66 8.82
N ASN A 295 27.44 -8.57 7.57
CA ASN A 295 28.76 -7.99 7.26
C ASN A 295 28.85 -6.48 7.54
N ILE A 296 27.72 -5.77 7.54
CA ILE A 296 27.64 -4.34 7.92
C ILE A 296 27.82 -4.15 9.42
N LEU A 297 27.40 -5.11 10.24
CA LEU A 297 27.43 -4.99 11.71
C LEU A 297 28.78 -5.38 12.33
N ASN A 298 29.67 -6.07 11.59
CA ASN A 298 30.79 -6.78 12.21
C ASN A 298 32.22 -6.41 11.75
N THR A 299 32.44 -5.32 10.99
CA THR A 299 33.82 -4.98 10.57
C THR A 299 34.18 -3.49 10.67
N LYS A 300 35.41 -3.27 11.14
CA LYS A 300 36.17 -2.01 11.37
C LYS A 300 36.30 -1.07 10.14
N GLN A 301 35.39 -1.09 9.17
CA GLN A 301 35.48 -0.31 7.92
C GLN A 301 34.61 0.96 7.85
N LEU A 302 33.79 1.27 8.87
CA LEU A 302 32.98 2.50 8.89
C LEU A 302 33.83 3.80 8.83
N ASN A 303 35.07 3.76 9.33
CA ASN A 303 35.97 4.91 9.29
C ASN A 303 36.55 5.22 7.90
N ASN A 304 36.54 4.27 6.96
CA ASN A 304 37.07 4.48 5.60
C ASN A 304 35.99 4.77 4.54
N PHE A 305 34.70 4.57 4.86
CA PHE A 305 33.61 4.79 3.91
C PHE A 305 33.32 6.29 3.67
N VAL A 306 33.68 7.14 4.62
CA VAL A 306 33.37 8.58 4.59
C VAL A 306 34.46 9.41 3.89
N LEU A 307 35.68 8.89 3.78
CA LEU A 307 36.82 9.61 3.17
C LEU A 307 36.92 9.49 1.64
N LYS A 308 36.13 8.62 1.00
CA LYS A 308 36.26 8.32 -0.45
C LYS A 308 35.15 8.89 -1.35
N PHE A 309 34.15 9.59 -0.82
CA PHE A 309 33.05 10.16 -1.62
C PHE A 309 33.22 11.67 -1.85
N ASN A 310 33.90 12.00 -2.95
CA ASN A 310 34.05 13.36 -3.46
C ASN A 310 32.71 13.83 -4.09
N TRP A 311 31.87 14.54 -3.33
CA TRP A 311 30.50 14.91 -3.69
C TRP A 311 30.34 16.12 -4.63
N THR A 312 31.41 16.57 -5.29
CA THR A 312 31.42 17.85 -6.05
C THR A 312 31.07 17.75 -7.54
N LYS A 313 30.77 16.57 -8.11
CA LYS A 313 30.57 16.41 -9.57
C LYS A 313 29.21 15.90 -10.07
N GLN A 314 28.20 15.72 -9.21
CA GLN A 314 26.91 15.10 -9.61
C GLN A 314 25.64 15.94 -9.32
N TYR A 315 25.79 17.24 -9.10
CA TYR A 315 24.68 18.12 -8.68
C TYR A 315 23.67 18.55 -9.75
N ASN A 316 23.83 18.14 -11.03
CA ASN A 316 22.98 18.64 -12.13
C ASN A 316 21.92 17.65 -12.69
N LYS A 317 21.67 16.48 -12.08
CA LYS A 317 20.71 15.50 -12.65
C LYS A 317 19.78 14.74 -11.69
N MET A 318 19.69 15.10 -10.41
CA MET A 318 18.80 14.41 -9.47
C MET A 318 17.87 15.39 -8.73
N ASN A 319 16.68 15.62 -9.29
CA ASN A 319 15.54 16.22 -8.59
C ASN A 319 14.99 15.25 -7.53
N ILE A 320 15.73 15.06 -6.43
CA ILE A 320 15.33 14.22 -5.30
C ILE A 320 14.07 14.78 -4.61
N VAL A 321 13.77 16.07 -4.79
CA VAL A 321 12.60 16.74 -4.21
C VAL A 321 11.29 16.39 -4.93
N SER A 322 11.30 16.07 -6.24
CA SER A 322 10.07 15.73 -6.98
C SER A 322 9.61 14.28 -6.80
N ASP A 323 10.52 13.38 -6.45
CA ASP A 323 10.20 11.96 -6.22
C ASP A 323 9.58 11.72 -4.82
N LEU A 324 9.83 12.62 -3.86
CA LEU A 324 9.25 12.59 -2.51
C LEU A 324 7.72 12.86 -2.46
N PHE A 325 7.14 13.42 -3.53
CA PHE A 325 5.73 13.84 -3.58
C PHE A 325 4.90 13.13 -4.66
N ASN A 326 5.35 11.99 -5.21
CA ASN A 326 4.61 11.28 -6.26
C ASN A 326 3.89 10.01 -5.73
N PRO A 327 2.63 10.12 -5.27
CA PRO A 327 1.84 8.97 -4.79
C PRO A 327 1.52 7.93 -5.88
N ASN A 328 1.88 8.18 -7.14
CA ASN A 328 1.49 7.32 -8.27
C ASN A 328 2.49 6.18 -8.61
N ARG A 329 3.61 6.03 -7.88
CA ARG A 329 4.63 5.01 -8.19
C ARG A 329 4.63 3.77 -7.29
N VAL A 330 3.70 3.66 -6.34
CA VAL A 330 3.61 2.51 -5.43
C VAL A 330 2.44 1.61 -5.85
N LYS A 331 2.70 0.64 -6.73
CA LYS A 331 1.77 -0.44 -7.05
C LYS A 331 1.98 -1.58 -6.03
N TYR A 332 1.21 -1.60 -4.94
CA TYR A 332 1.06 -2.79 -4.12
C TYR A 332 -0.17 -3.59 -4.54
N TYR A 333 0.01 -4.91 -4.59
CA TYR A 333 -1.03 -5.89 -4.83
C TYR A 333 -1.99 -5.92 -3.65
N TYR A 334 -3.17 -5.32 -3.80
CA TYR A 334 -4.31 -5.60 -2.92
C TYR A 334 -4.94 -6.94 -3.34
N LYS A 335 -5.04 -7.87 -2.39
CA LYS A 335 -5.98 -9.00 -2.37
C LYS A 335 -6.94 -8.73 -1.21
N GLU A 336 -8.22 -8.55 -1.50
CA GLU A 336 -9.29 -8.26 -0.52
C GLU A 336 -9.77 -9.52 0.24
N ASP A 337 -9.15 -10.70 0.05
CA ASP A 337 -9.76 -11.99 0.46
C ASP A 337 -9.01 -12.78 1.55
N ASN A 338 -8.05 -12.20 2.29
CA ASN A 338 -7.39 -12.88 3.41
C ASN A 338 -7.85 -12.35 4.77
N GLN A 339 -9.13 -12.58 5.11
CA GLN A 339 -9.56 -12.59 6.51
C GLN A 339 -9.23 -13.97 7.09
N GLN A 340 -8.26 -14.04 8.01
CA GLN A 340 -8.05 -15.24 8.83
C GLN A 340 -9.23 -15.40 9.80
N VAL A 341 -10.09 -16.37 9.50
CA VAL A 341 -11.00 -16.97 10.47
C VAL A 341 -10.20 -17.99 11.26
N THR A 342 -9.91 -17.72 12.53
CA THR A 342 -9.39 -18.74 13.44
C THR A 342 -10.51 -19.72 13.79
N ASN A 343 -10.50 -20.90 13.17
CA ASN A 343 -11.29 -22.04 13.64
C ASN A 343 -10.65 -22.60 14.91
N MET A 344 -11.29 -22.42 16.07
CA MET A 344 -11.02 -23.28 17.22
C MET A 344 -11.96 -24.48 17.15
N ASN A 345 -11.37 -25.68 17.11
CA ASN A 345 -12.09 -26.95 17.19
C ASN A 345 -12.73 -27.16 18.57
N SER A 346 -13.86 -27.83 18.52
CA SER A 346 -14.81 -28.16 19.58
C SER A 346 -14.28 -29.05 20.71
N SER A 347 -14.72 -28.77 21.93
CA SER A 347 -15.08 -29.81 22.91
C SER A 347 -16.24 -29.32 23.79
N ASN A 348 -17.37 -30.00 23.65
CA ASN A 348 -18.51 -30.19 24.56
C ASN A 348 -18.71 -29.20 25.71
N THR A 349 -19.82 -28.45 25.68
CA THR A 349 -20.84 -28.42 26.75
C THR A 349 -22.01 -27.51 26.34
N HIS A 350 -23.22 -28.02 26.52
CA HIS A 350 -24.49 -27.31 26.42
C HIS A 350 -24.47 -26.03 27.27
N LEU A 351 -24.83 -24.88 26.70
CA LEU A 351 -25.70 -23.86 27.30
C LEU A 351 -25.73 -22.58 26.44
N THR A 352 -26.97 -22.24 26.09
CA THR A 352 -27.55 -20.94 25.69
C THR A 352 -26.69 -19.68 25.75
N SER A 353 -26.86 -18.85 24.71
CA SER A 353 -26.72 -17.38 24.65
C SER A 353 -25.54 -16.81 23.83
N ASN A 354 -25.92 -16.02 22.81
CA ASN A 354 -25.26 -14.83 22.29
C ASN A 354 -23.73 -14.84 22.12
N LYS A 355 -23.22 -15.24 20.96
CA LYS A 355 -21.91 -14.76 20.47
C LYS A 355 -22.03 -14.19 19.05
N LYS A 356 -21.98 -12.86 18.98
CA LYS A 356 -21.86 -12.05 17.76
C LYS A 356 -20.39 -12.01 17.35
N ASN A 357 -20.09 -12.49 16.15
CA ASN A 357 -18.84 -12.20 15.46
C ASN A 357 -18.90 -10.77 14.91
N LEU A 358 -18.06 -9.88 15.45
CA LEU A 358 -17.94 -8.49 14.99
C LEU A 358 -17.10 -8.47 13.71
N LEU A 359 -17.71 -8.07 12.59
CA LEU A 359 -17.03 -7.78 11.33
C LEU A 359 -16.22 -6.49 11.50
N VAL A 360 -14.91 -6.55 11.25
CA VAL A 360 -14.02 -5.38 11.19
C VAL A 360 -14.27 -4.66 9.87
N ASP A 361 -15.09 -3.60 9.94
CA ASP A 361 -15.38 -2.74 8.80
C ASP A 361 -14.17 -1.87 8.45
N THR A 362 -13.87 -1.84 7.15
CA THR A 362 -12.97 -0.91 6.49
C THR A 362 -13.60 0.48 6.45
N SER A 363 -13.11 1.47 7.21
CA SER A 363 -13.39 2.88 6.88
C SER A 363 -12.47 3.89 7.57
N GLU A 364 -11.39 4.29 6.90
CA GLU A 364 -10.83 5.64 7.01
C GLU A 364 -10.67 6.23 5.60
N THR A 365 -11.78 6.28 4.86
CA THR A 365 -11.91 7.14 3.67
C THR A 365 -13.34 7.64 3.59
N THR A 366 -13.50 8.96 3.51
CA THR A 366 -14.74 9.70 3.17
C THR A 366 -15.81 9.85 4.27
N ARG A 367 -15.78 10.96 5.02
CA ARG A 367 -16.99 11.76 5.26
C ARG A 367 -16.68 13.14 5.87
N THR A 368 -16.62 14.11 4.99
CA THR A 368 -16.94 15.51 5.29
C THR A 368 -18.47 15.65 5.50
N THR A 369 -18.83 16.37 6.56
CA THR A 369 -20.07 17.17 6.71
C THR A 369 -21.43 16.50 6.44
N LYS A 370 -22.15 16.07 7.51
CA LYS A 370 -23.59 16.39 7.71
C LYS A 370 -24.13 15.87 9.06
N ASN A 371 -24.39 16.85 9.93
CA ASN A 371 -25.43 17.00 10.95
C ASN A 371 -25.73 15.86 11.96
N LYS A 372 -25.39 16.18 13.23
CA LYS A 372 -25.95 15.65 14.48
C LYS A 372 -27.44 16.03 14.59
N PHE A 373 -28.34 15.04 14.61
CA PHE A 373 -29.60 15.09 15.36
C PHE A 373 -30.08 13.65 15.63
N ASN A 374 -30.43 13.35 16.89
CA ASN A 374 -31.08 12.13 17.41
C ASN A 374 -30.22 10.88 17.73
N TYR A 375 -29.54 10.90 18.88
CA TYR A 375 -28.75 9.75 19.41
C TYR A 375 -29.49 8.86 20.44
N LEU A 376 -30.67 9.26 20.95
CA LEU A 376 -31.33 8.52 22.04
C LEU A 376 -32.39 7.48 21.59
N LEU A 377 -32.80 7.47 20.32
CA LEU A 377 -33.81 6.53 19.80
C LEU A 377 -33.21 5.27 19.11
N ASN A 378 -31.88 5.11 19.10
CA ASN A 378 -31.18 4.22 18.15
C ASN A 378 -30.74 2.85 18.67
N ILE A 379 -30.89 2.53 19.96
CA ILE A 379 -30.41 1.23 20.51
C ILE A 379 -31.27 0.06 20.01
N PHE A 380 -32.58 0.24 19.84
CA PHE A 380 -33.46 -0.77 19.26
C PHE A 380 -33.31 -0.90 17.73
N ASN A 381 -33.01 0.22 17.04
CA ASN A 381 -32.75 0.24 15.60
C ASN A 381 -31.40 -0.39 15.21
N MET A 382 -30.40 -0.36 16.08
CA MET A 382 -29.07 -0.95 15.84
C MET A 382 -29.11 -2.47 15.65
N LYS A 383 -29.98 -3.20 16.38
CA LYS A 383 -30.13 -4.67 16.18
C LYS A 383 -30.75 -4.98 14.81
N LYS A 384 -31.76 -4.22 14.40
CA LYS A 384 -32.42 -4.36 13.09
C LYS A 384 -31.45 -3.98 11.96
N MET A 385 -30.68 -2.89 12.14
CA MET A 385 -29.62 -2.46 11.23
C MET A 385 -28.51 -3.51 11.08
N ASN A 386 -28.01 -4.13 12.15
CA ASN A 386 -26.97 -5.16 12.04
C ASN A 386 -27.47 -6.43 11.32
N GLN A 387 -28.72 -6.83 11.51
CA GLN A 387 -29.32 -7.91 10.70
C GLN A 387 -29.47 -7.49 9.22
N ILE A 388 -29.81 -6.24 8.94
CA ILE A 388 -29.89 -5.70 7.57
C ILE A 388 -28.49 -5.62 6.94
N ILE A 389 -27.46 -5.20 7.69
CA ILE A 389 -26.07 -5.08 7.23
C ILE A 389 -25.47 -6.46 6.96
N THR A 390 -25.63 -7.42 7.87
CA THR A 390 -25.16 -8.81 7.63
C THR A 390 -25.89 -9.48 6.47
N LYS A 391 -27.22 -9.30 6.35
CA LYS A 391 -27.97 -9.73 5.15
C LYS A 391 -27.48 -9.04 3.89
N ARG A 392 -27.13 -7.74 3.95
CA ARG A 392 -26.55 -6.99 2.83
C ARG A 392 -25.15 -7.48 2.47
N HIS A 393 -24.25 -7.71 3.42
CA HIS A 393 -22.91 -8.25 3.15
C HIS A 393 -23.01 -9.65 2.56
N TYR A 394 -23.86 -10.52 3.12
CA TYR A 394 -24.10 -11.84 2.57
C TYR A 394 -24.72 -11.77 1.16
N SER A 395 -25.66 -10.86 0.91
CA SER A 395 -26.22 -10.66 -0.43
C SER A 395 -25.19 -10.12 -1.42
N ILE A 396 -24.32 -9.19 -1.00
CA ILE A 396 -23.24 -8.62 -1.83
C ILE A 396 -22.19 -9.70 -2.15
N TYR A 397 -21.79 -10.52 -1.18
CA TYR A 397 -20.84 -11.61 -1.38
C TYR A 397 -21.42 -12.74 -2.24
N LYS A 398 -22.71 -13.05 -2.06
CA LYS A 398 -23.41 -14.01 -2.91
C LYS A 398 -23.52 -13.48 -4.34
N ASP A 399 -23.85 -12.20 -4.52
CA ASP A 399 -23.93 -11.55 -5.83
C ASP A 399 -22.54 -11.48 -6.50
N SER A 400 -21.47 -11.14 -5.77
CA SER A 400 -20.11 -11.09 -6.31
C SER A 400 -19.63 -12.47 -6.80
N ASN A 401 -19.94 -13.54 -6.06
CA ASN A 401 -19.63 -14.90 -6.47
C ASN A 401 -20.43 -15.36 -7.68
N ILE A 402 -21.73 -15.03 -7.74
CA ILE A 402 -22.58 -15.33 -8.89
C ILE A 402 -22.05 -14.62 -10.15
N ARG A 403 -21.75 -13.31 -10.05
CA ARG A 403 -21.18 -12.54 -11.16
C ARG A 403 -19.81 -13.05 -11.59
N PHE A 404 -18.96 -13.46 -10.64
CA PHE A 404 -17.68 -14.08 -10.98
C PHE A 404 -17.89 -15.36 -11.79
N ASN A 405 -18.82 -16.21 -11.38
CA ASN A 405 -19.10 -17.48 -12.06
C ASN A 405 -19.70 -17.26 -13.47
N GLN A 406 -20.61 -16.30 -13.61
CA GLN A 406 -21.15 -15.87 -14.90
C GLN A 406 -20.06 -15.34 -15.84
N TRP A 407 -19.19 -14.45 -15.32
CA TRP A 407 -18.03 -13.93 -16.06
C TRP A 407 -17.08 -15.07 -16.47
N LEU A 408 -16.81 -16.03 -15.58
CA LEU A 408 -15.94 -17.16 -15.89
C LEU A 408 -16.52 -18.03 -17.01
N ALA A 409 -17.84 -18.26 -17.00
CA ALA A 409 -18.50 -19.00 -18.08
C ALA A 409 -18.34 -18.29 -19.43
N GLY A 410 -18.49 -16.97 -19.48
CA GLY A 410 -18.24 -16.18 -20.69
C GLY A 410 -16.79 -16.27 -21.18
N LEU A 411 -15.82 -16.23 -20.26
CA LEU A 411 -14.41 -16.39 -20.62
C LEU A 411 -14.12 -17.78 -21.19
N ILE A 412 -14.72 -18.83 -20.62
CA ILE A 412 -14.57 -20.21 -21.08
C ILE A 412 -15.22 -20.41 -22.46
N ASP A 413 -16.36 -19.78 -22.71
CA ASP A 413 -17.06 -19.83 -23.99
C ASP A 413 -16.21 -19.29 -25.16
N GLY A 414 -15.40 -18.25 -24.91
CA GLY A 414 -14.43 -17.72 -25.88
C GLY A 414 -13.12 -18.52 -25.91
N ASP A 415 -12.26 -18.33 -24.90
CA ASP A 415 -10.85 -18.78 -24.88
C ASP A 415 -10.60 -20.08 -24.10
N GLY A 416 -11.62 -20.58 -23.39
CA GLY A 416 -11.53 -21.85 -22.68
C GLY A 416 -11.76 -23.05 -23.60
N TYR A 417 -11.54 -24.26 -23.10
CA TYR A 417 -12.15 -25.48 -23.62
C TYR A 417 -12.14 -26.58 -22.56
N PHE A 418 -13.07 -27.52 -22.69
CA PHE A 418 -13.11 -28.72 -21.87
C PHE A 418 -12.59 -29.91 -22.69
N CYS A 419 -11.74 -30.72 -22.07
CA CYS A 419 -11.15 -31.91 -22.69
C CYS A 419 -11.31 -33.11 -21.76
N ILE A 420 -11.52 -34.28 -22.37
CA ILE A 420 -11.48 -35.58 -21.69
C ILE A 420 -10.30 -36.33 -22.28
N THR A 421 -9.33 -36.67 -21.43
CA THR A 421 -8.17 -37.47 -21.83
C THR A 421 -8.59 -38.90 -22.16
N LYS A 422 -7.74 -39.65 -22.88
CA LYS A 422 -7.98 -41.08 -23.18
C LYS A 422 -8.25 -41.91 -21.91
N ASN A 423 -7.62 -41.54 -20.79
CA ASN A 423 -7.78 -42.19 -19.49
C ASN A 423 -9.01 -41.66 -18.71
N LYS A 424 -9.98 -41.04 -19.39
CA LYS A 424 -11.22 -40.51 -18.79
C LYS A 424 -11.01 -39.47 -17.68
N TYR A 425 -9.91 -38.72 -17.68
CA TYR A 425 -9.78 -37.52 -16.84
C TYR A 425 -10.31 -36.28 -17.56
N ALA A 426 -11.22 -35.57 -16.92
CA ALA A 426 -11.69 -34.26 -17.38
C ALA A 426 -10.67 -33.16 -17.04
N SER A 427 -10.53 -32.20 -17.94
CA SER A 427 -9.68 -31.03 -17.74
C SER A 427 -10.29 -29.79 -18.37
N CYS A 428 -10.11 -28.65 -17.72
CA CYS A 428 -10.44 -27.34 -18.27
C CYS A 428 -9.13 -26.59 -18.56
N GLU A 429 -9.00 -26.03 -19.75
CA GLU A 429 -7.88 -25.19 -20.13
C GLU A 429 -8.37 -23.83 -20.62
N ILE A 430 -7.69 -22.76 -20.21
CA ILE A 430 -7.93 -21.39 -20.68
C ILE A 430 -6.57 -20.82 -21.10
N THR A 431 -6.47 -20.29 -22.31
CA THR A 431 -5.23 -19.64 -22.79
C THR A 431 -5.50 -18.17 -23.06
N VAL A 432 -4.72 -17.28 -22.45
CA VAL A 432 -4.83 -15.82 -22.65
C VAL A 432 -3.45 -15.20 -22.92
N GLU A 433 -3.42 -13.93 -23.30
CA GLU A 433 -2.17 -13.17 -23.45
C GLU A 433 -1.42 -13.00 -22.12
N LEU A 434 -0.09 -12.83 -22.17
CA LEU A 434 0.74 -12.65 -20.97
C LEU A 434 0.29 -11.49 -20.07
N LYS A 435 -0.27 -10.43 -20.66
CA LYS A 435 -0.76 -9.24 -19.93
C LYS A 435 -1.92 -9.57 -18.98
N ASP A 436 -2.64 -10.66 -19.25
CA ASP A 436 -3.83 -11.08 -18.52
C ASP A 436 -3.55 -12.19 -17.50
N GLU A 437 -2.29 -12.44 -17.13
CA GLU A 437 -1.93 -13.43 -16.10
C GLU A 437 -2.71 -13.23 -14.79
N LYS A 438 -2.90 -11.97 -14.36
CA LYS A 438 -3.62 -11.63 -13.11
C LYS A 438 -5.03 -12.23 -13.10
N MET A 439 -5.70 -12.24 -14.25
CA MET A 439 -7.03 -12.83 -14.40
C MET A 439 -7.00 -14.34 -14.14
N LEU A 440 -6.05 -15.07 -14.74
CA LEU A 440 -5.91 -16.51 -14.53
C LEU A 440 -5.54 -16.85 -13.08
N ARG A 441 -4.76 -16.01 -12.40
CA ARG A 441 -4.43 -16.20 -10.98
C ARG A 441 -5.65 -16.13 -10.09
N GLN A 442 -6.62 -15.24 -10.38
CA GLN A 442 -7.89 -15.20 -9.65
C GLN A 442 -8.70 -16.50 -9.80
N ILE A 443 -8.67 -17.10 -10.99
CA ILE A 443 -9.30 -18.41 -11.23
C ILE A 443 -8.55 -19.51 -10.48
N GLN A 444 -7.21 -19.47 -10.51
CA GLN A 444 -6.35 -20.40 -9.79
C GLN A 444 -6.57 -20.36 -8.27
N ASP A 445 -6.74 -19.17 -7.70
CA ASP A 445 -7.01 -19.00 -6.28
C ASP A 445 -8.35 -19.62 -5.87
N LYS A 446 -9.37 -19.56 -6.75
CA LYS A 446 -10.72 -20.06 -6.45
C LYS A 446 -10.89 -21.58 -6.66
N PHE A 447 -10.26 -22.15 -7.69
CA PHE A 447 -10.47 -23.55 -8.08
C PHE A 447 -9.21 -24.43 -8.03
N GLY A 448 -8.04 -23.83 -7.74
CA GLY A 448 -6.75 -24.50 -7.87
C GLY A 448 -6.28 -24.59 -9.31
N GLY A 449 -5.39 -25.54 -9.61
CA GLY A 449 -4.82 -25.73 -10.95
C GLY A 449 -3.47 -25.04 -11.16
N SER A 450 -2.97 -25.06 -12.39
CA SER A 450 -1.65 -24.53 -12.73
C SER A 450 -1.74 -23.45 -13.81
N VAL A 451 -1.00 -22.37 -13.62
CA VAL A 451 -0.82 -21.30 -14.62
C VAL A 451 0.63 -21.37 -15.10
N LYS A 452 0.84 -21.71 -16.37
CA LYS A 452 2.17 -21.91 -16.98
C LYS A 452 2.26 -21.19 -18.32
N LEU A 453 3.46 -20.73 -18.67
CA LEU A 453 3.73 -20.12 -19.98
C LEU A 453 3.57 -21.18 -21.09
N ARG A 454 2.95 -20.82 -22.21
CA ARG A 454 2.80 -21.73 -23.36
C ARG A 454 4.10 -21.72 -24.17
N SER A 455 4.65 -22.90 -24.47
CA SER A 455 5.87 -23.02 -25.29
C SER A 455 5.63 -22.45 -26.69
N GLY A 456 6.55 -21.61 -27.15
CA GLY A 456 6.56 -21.05 -28.51
C GLY A 456 5.59 -19.90 -28.79
N VAL A 457 4.76 -19.48 -27.83
CA VAL A 457 3.76 -18.41 -28.02
C VAL A 457 3.81 -17.44 -26.85
N LYS A 458 3.62 -16.13 -27.09
CA LYS A 458 3.47 -15.10 -26.04
C LYS A 458 2.10 -15.18 -25.34
N ALA A 459 1.78 -16.36 -24.81
CA ALA A 459 0.53 -16.65 -24.13
C ALA A 459 0.77 -17.46 -22.86
N ILE A 460 -0.15 -17.33 -21.91
CA ILE A 460 -0.14 -18.07 -20.66
C ILE A 460 -1.37 -18.97 -20.60
N ARG A 461 -1.20 -20.18 -20.07
CA ARG A 461 -2.23 -21.21 -20.02
C ARG A 461 -2.54 -21.56 -18.57
N TYR A 462 -3.82 -21.47 -18.23
CA TYR A 462 -4.39 -22.11 -17.06
C TYR A 462 -4.84 -23.53 -17.41
N ARG A 463 -4.49 -24.50 -16.58
CA ARG A 463 -4.93 -25.89 -16.71
C ARG A 463 -5.39 -26.41 -15.35
N LEU A 464 -6.63 -26.89 -15.29
CA LEU A 464 -7.22 -27.57 -14.15
C LEU A 464 -7.48 -29.03 -14.50
N GLN A 465 -6.89 -29.94 -13.73
CA GLN A 465 -7.01 -31.40 -13.90
C GLN A 465 -7.38 -32.11 -12.60
N ASN A 466 -7.25 -31.44 -11.44
CA ASN A 466 -7.64 -32.02 -10.16
C ASN A 466 -9.17 -32.23 -10.13
N LYS A 467 -9.60 -33.45 -9.79
CA LYS A 467 -11.01 -33.84 -9.72
C LYS A 467 -11.83 -32.91 -8.81
N GLU A 468 -11.33 -32.56 -7.63
CA GLU A 468 -12.06 -31.68 -6.69
C GLU A 468 -12.25 -30.27 -7.27
N GLY A 469 -11.19 -29.71 -7.85
CA GLY A 469 -11.25 -28.41 -8.52
C GLY A 469 -12.18 -28.43 -9.73
N MET A 470 -12.16 -29.50 -10.53
CA MET A 470 -13.06 -29.67 -11.67
C MET A 470 -14.52 -29.73 -11.22
N ILE A 471 -14.86 -30.49 -10.18
CA ILE A 471 -16.23 -30.53 -9.65
C ILE A 471 -16.68 -29.14 -9.18
N LYS A 472 -15.82 -28.40 -8.46
CA LYS A 472 -16.10 -27.02 -8.04
C LYS A 472 -16.31 -26.09 -9.23
N LEU A 473 -15.47 -26.17 -10.26
CA LEU A 473 -15.57 -25.35 -11.46
C LEU A 473 -16.84 -25.66 -12.26
N ILE A 474 -17.13 -26.94 -12.51
CA ILE A 474 -18.31 -27.37 -13.27
C ILE A 474 -19.58 -26.90 -12.54
N ASN A 475 -19.69 -27.13 -11.22
CA ASN A 475 -20.82 -26.63 -10.44
C ASN A 475 -20.97 -25.10 -10.46
N ALA A 476 -19.85 -24.36 -10.53
CA ALA A 476 -19.88 -22.90 -10.60
C ALA A 476 -20.44 -22.38 -11.94
N VAL A 477 -20.09 -23.01 -13.06
CA VAL A 477 -20.46 -22.53 -14.41
C VAL A 477 -21.67 -23.25 -15.03
N ASN A 478 -22.18 -24.31 -14.40
CA ASN A 478 -23.34 -25.07 -14.86
C ASN A 478 -24.57 -24.16 -15.01
N GLY A 479 -25.23 -24.19 -16.18
CA GLY A 479 -26.30 -23.28 -16.57
C GLY A 479 -25.85 -21.90 -17.09
N ASN A 480 -24.54 -21.60 -17.16
CA ASN A 480 -24.04 -20.34 -17.73
C ASN A 480 -23.26 -20.52 -19.04
N ILE A 481 -22.61 -21.67 -19.25
CA ILE A 481 -21.94 -22.04 -20.52
C ILE A 481 -22.99 -22.12 -21.62
N ARG A 482 -22.71 -21.56 -22.80
CA ARG A 482 -23.67 -21.57 -23.92
C ARG A 482 -23.09 -21.67 -25.31
N ASN A 483 -21.79 -21.41 -25.49
CA ASN A 483 -21.21 -21.49 -26.83
C ASN A 483 -21.44 -22.89 -27.38
N SER A 484 -22.00 -22.99 -28.58
CA SER A 484 -22.41 -24.26 -29.20
C SER A 484 -21.33 -25.36 -29.10
N LYS A 485 -20.05 -25.00 -29.33
CA LYS A 485 -18.93 -25.95 -29.22
C LYS A 485 -18.58 -26.29 -27.76
N ARG A 486 -18.62 -25.32 -26.84
CA ARG A 486 -18.31 -25.55 -25.42
C ARG A 486 -19.40 -26.31 -24.70
N LEU A 487 -20.66 -26.07 -25.05
CA LEU A 487 -21.81 -26.76 -24.47
C LEU A 487 -21.72 -28.28 -24.68
N VAL A 488 -21.35 -28.71 -25.89
CA VAL A 488 -21.13 -30.14 -26.20
C VAL A 488 -19.97 -30.73 -25.39
N GLN A 489 -18.86 -29.99 -25.23
CA GLN A 489 -17.72 -30.45 -24.41
C GLN A 489 -18.08 -30.50 -22.92
N PHE A 490 -18.84 -29.51 -22.44
CA PHE A 490 -19.28 -29.38 -21.07
C PHE A 490 -20.24 -30.51 -20.70
N ASN A 491 -21.23 -30.82 -21.55
CA ASN A 491 -22.15 -31.94 -21.33
C ASN A 491 -21.39 -33.28 -21.20
N LYS A 492 -20.40 -33.54 -22.06
CA LYS A 492 -19.53 -34.72 -21.96
C LYS A 492 -18.79 -34.78 -20.61
N VAL A 493 -18.33 -33.65 -20.08
CA VAL A 493 -17.66 -33.60 -18.77
C VAL A 493 -18.65 -33.77 -17.61
N CYS A 494 -19.86 -33.22 -17.70
CA CYS A 494 -20.92 -33.42 -16.70
C CYS A 494 -21.29 -34.90 -16.56
N ILE A 495 -21.47 -35.60 -17.70
CA ILE A 495 -21.73 -37.04 -17.73
C ILE A 495 -20.57 -37.82 -17.08
N LEU A 496 -19.32 -37.44 -17.36
CA LEU A 496 -18.15 -38.11 -16.79
C LEU A 496 -18.02 -37.92 -15.26
N LEU A 497 -18.46 -36.77 -14.75
CA LEU A 497 -18.37 -36.41 -13.33
C LEU A 497 -19.64 -36.74 -12.53
N ASN A 498 -20.66 -37.33 -13.16
CA ASN A 498 -21.98 -37.59 -12.59
C ASN A 498 -22.63 -36.31 -12.00
N ILE A 499 -22.61 -35.21 -12.76
CA ILE A 499 -23.24 -33.93 -12.40
C ILE A 499 -24.42 -33.68 -13.36
N ASP A 500 -25.59 -33.39 -12.81
CA ASP A 500 -26.78 -33.06 -13.62
C ASP A 500 -26.55 -31.79 -14.45
N PHE A 501 -26.64 -31.93 -15.77
CA PHE A 501 -26.48 -30.82 -16.71
C PHE A 501 -27.67 -29.86 -16.63
N LYS A 502 -27.41 -28.56 -16.51
CA LYS A 502 -28.42 -27.50 -16.53
C LYS A 502 -28.32 -26.72 -17.82
N GLU A 503 -29.45 -26.57 -18.50
CA GLU A 503 -29.56 -25.76 -19.71
C GLU A 503 -29.17 -24.29 -19.45
N PRO A 504 -28.63 -23.58 -20.46
CA PRO A 504 -28.19 -22.20 -20.31
C PRO A 504 -29.33 -21.26 -19.91
N ILE A 505 -29.11 -20.47 -18.85
CA ILE A 505 -30.05 -19.46 -18.39
C ILE A 505 -30.12 -18.30 -19.40
N LYS A 506 -31.33 -17.79 -19.66
CA LYS A 506 -31.55 -16.62 -20.52
C LYS A 506 -30.75 -15.40 -20.03
N LEU A 507 -30.08 -14.72 -20.95
CA LEU A 507 -29.32 -13.51 -20.64
C LEU A 507 -30.20 -12.34 -20.25
N THR A 508 -29.76 -11.64 -19.22
CA THR A 508 -30.26 -10.32 -18.83
C THR A 508 -29.11 -9.31 -18.92
N LYS A 509 -29.45 -8.02 -18.94
CA LYS A 509 -28.48 -6.92 -19.06
C LYS A 509 -27.43 -6.88 -17.95
N ASP A 510 -27.73 -7.46 -16.80
CA ASP A 510 -26.84 -7.48 -15.62
C ASP A 510 -25.98 -8.74 -15.53
N ASN A 511 -26.17 -9.70 -16.44
CA ASN A 511 -25.43 -10.96 -16.41
C ASN A 511 -23.97 -10.72 -16.81
N ALA A 512 -23.01 -11.11 -15.97
CA ALA A 512 -21.59 -10.85 -16.17
C ALA A 512 -20.95 -11.69 -17.30
N TRP A 513 -21.70 -12.62 -17.91
CA TRP A 513 -21.25 -13.44 -19.05
C TRP A 513 -20.73 -12.58 -20.21
N PHE A 514 -21.41 -11.48 -20.55
CA PHE A 514 -20.96 -10.59 -21.64
C PHE A 514 -19.58 -9.99 -21.38
N MET A 515 -19.23 -9.67 -20.14
CA MET A 515 -17.90 -9.15 -19.85
C MET A 515 -16.84 -10.25 -19.91
N GLY A 516 -17.19 -11.48 -19.51
CA GLY A 516 -16.31 -12.65 -19.64
C GLY A 516 -15.97 -12.98 -21.08
N PHE A 517 -16.99 -13.01 -21.92
CA PHE A 517 -16.83 -13.28 -23.35
C PHE A 517 -16.12 -12.13 -24.08
N PHE A 518 -16.34 -10.88 -23.63
CA PHE A 518 -15.57 -9.72 -24.10
C PHE A 518 -14.09 -9.79 -23.67
N ASP A 519 -13.80 -10.28 -22.47
CA ASP A 519 -12.43 -10.49 -22.02
C ASP A 519 -11.68 -11.51 -22.88
N ALA A 520 -12.37 -12.52 -23.42
CA ALA A 520 -11.83 -13.44 -24.43
C ALA A 520 -11.75 -12.80 -25.83
N ASP A 521 -12.90 -12.70 -26.52
CA ASP A 521 -12.99 -12.37 -27.97
C ASP A 521 -13.22 -10.87 -28.25
N GLY A 522 -13.35 -10.05 -27.21
CA GLY A 522 -13.61 -8.62 -27.34
C GLY A 522 -12.37 -7.80 -27.65
N THR A 523 -12.57 -6.68 -28.31
CA THR A 523 -11.52 -5.73 -28.69
C THR A 523 -12.00 -4.31 -28.45
N ILE A 524 -11.12 -3.46 -27.93
CA ILE A 524 -11.34 -2.03 -27.77
C ILE A 524 -10.13 -1.27 -28.29
N ASN A 525 -10.35 -0.49 -29.33
CA ASN A 525 -9.35 0.35 -29.96
C ASN A 525 -9.97 1.66 -30.41
N TYR A 526 -9.19 2.72 -30.52
CA TYR A 526 -9.57 3.89 -31.29
C TYR A 526 -8.53 4.11 -32.39
N TYR A 527 -8.97 4.67 -33.50
CA TYR A 527 -8.13 5.01 -34.64
C TYR A 527 -8.52 6.38 -35.17
N TYR A 528 -7.63 6.98 -35.95
CA TYR A 528 -7.94 8.24 -36.61
C TYR A 528 -8.64 7.99 -37.94
N SER A 529 -9.85 8.50 -38.06
CA SER A 529 -10.76 8.37 -39.21
C SER A 529 -10.84 9.69 -40.00
N GLY A 530 -11.32 9.59 -41.24
CA GLY A 530 -11.42 10.67 -42.23
C GLY A 530 -10.25 10.73 -43.20
N LYS A 531 -10.44 11.41 -44.35
CA LYS A 531 -9.43 11.51 -45.44
C LYS A 531 -8.05 11.97 -44.94
N LEU A 532 -8.04 12.87 -43.96
CA LEU A 532 -6.81 13.43 -43.36
C LEU A 532 -6.36 12.70 -42.08
N LYS A 533 -7.05 11.63 -41.64
CA LYS A 533 -6.81 10.94 -40.34
C LYS A 533 -6.74 11.92 -39.16
N ILE A 534 -7.69 12.86 -39.07
CA ILE A 534 -7.70 13.89 -38.01
C ILE A 534 -8.67 13.52 -36.88
N ARG A 535 -9.72 12.75 -37.16
CA ARG A 535 -10.80 12.52 -36.19
C ARG A 535 -10.61 11.19 -35.46
N PRO A 536 -10.30 11.17 -34.15
CA PRO A 536 -10.22 9.92 -33.41
C PRO A 536 -11.62 9.29 -33.28
N GLN A 537 -11.73 8.00 -33.58
CA GLN A 537 -12.95 7.22 -33.56
C GLN A 537 -12.72 5.95 -32.74
N LEU A 538 -13.48 5.81 -31.65
CA LEU A 538 -13.44 4.64 -30.77
C LEU A 538 -14.35 3.54 -31.34
N THR A 539 -13.89 2.29 -31.27
CA THR A 539 -14.65 1.10 -31.65
C THR A 539 -14.48 0.03 -30.57
N ILE A 540 -15.62 -0.52 -30.12
CA ILE A 540 -15.67 -1.74 -29.30
C ILE A 540 -16.30 -2.82 -30.16
N SER A 541 -15.66 -3.99 -30.24
CA SER A 541 -16.17 -5.10 -31.03
C SER A 541 -15.91 -6.46 -30.40
N VAL A 542 -16.80 -7.42 -30.68
CA VAL A 542 -16.67 -8.83 -30.31
C VAL A 542 -16.80 -9.64 -31.59
N THR A 543 -15.90 -10.60 -31.78
CA THR A 543 -15.89 -11.45 -32.98
C THR A 543 -16.03 -12.91 -32.60
N ASN A 544 -16.99 -13.62 -33.18
CA ASN A 544 -17.08 -15.07 -33.02
C ASN A 544 -17.48 -15.73 -34.33
N LYS A 545 -17.18 -17.02 -34.48
CA LYS A 545 -17.53 -17.81 -35.66
C LYS A 545 -19.04 -18.04 -35.77
N TYR A 546 -19.75 -18.11 -34.65
CA TYR A 546 -21.18 -18.37 -34.63
C TYR A 546 -21.98 -17.08 -34.41
N LEU A 547 -22.99 -16.86 -35.27
CA LEU A 547 -23.83 -15.67 -35.21
C LEU A 547 -24.58 -15.55 -33.88
N HIS A 548 -25.17 -16.65 -33.38
CA HIS A 548 -25.98 -16.66 -32.16
C HIS A 548 -25.22 -16.14 -30.93
N ASP A 549 -23.92 -16.44 -30.80
CA ASP A 549 -23.10 -15.97 -29.66
C ASP A 549 -22.94 -14.44 -29.65
N VAL A 550 -22.95 -13.84 -30.84
CA VAL A 550 -22.73 -12.41 -31.07
C VAL A 550 -24.05 -11.63 -31.09
N GLU A 551 -25.15 -12.28 -31.47
CA GLU A 551 -26.49 -11.69 -31.49
C GLU A 551 -26.96 -11.19 -30.13
N TYR A 552 -26.62 -11.90 -29.05
CA TYR A 552 -26.93 -11.46 -27.70
C TYR A 552 -26.37 -10.07 -27.37
N TYR A 553 -25.20 -9.71 -27.92
CA TYR A 553 -24.66 -8.36 -27.73
C TYR A 553 -25.50 -7.30 -28.43
N ARG A 554 -26.00 -7.58 -29.64
CA ARG A 554 -26.89 -6.68 -30.37
C ARG A 554 -28.20 -6.48 -29.61
N GLU A 555 -28.77 -7.55 -29.05
CA GLU A 555 -30.02 -7.49 -28.30
C GLU A 555 -29.89 -6.66 -27.01
N VAL A 556 -28.78 -6.80 -26.27
CA VAL A 556 -28.60 -6.16 -24.95
C VAL A 556 -27.97 -4.77 -25.02
N PHE A 557 -27.00 -4.57 -25.92
CA PHE A 557 -26.20 -3.34 -26.02
C PHE A 557 -26.46 -2.55 -27.31
N GLY A 558 -27.32 -3.02 -28.21
CA GLY A 558 -27.52 -2.43 -29.54
C GLY A 558 -26.31 -2.64 -30.44
N GLY A 559 -26.13 -1.78 -31.45
CA GLY A 559 -25.01 -1.88 -32.39
C GLY A 559 -25.28 -2.80 -33.58
N ASN A 560 -24.26 -2.96 -34.42
CA ASN A 560 -24.39 -3.64 -35.71
C ASN A 560 -23.54 -4.91 -35.75
N ILE A 561 -24.07 -5.95 -36.39
CA ILE A 561 -23.35 -7.20 -36.67
C ILE A 561 -23.00 -7.23 -38.15
N TYR A 562 -21.74 -7.49 -38.43
CA TYR A 562 -21.22 -7.60 -39.78
C TYR A 562 -20.65 -9.01 -39.98
N PHE A 563 -20.84 -9.58 -41.17
CA PHE A 563 -20.19 -10.82 -41.55
C PHE A 563 -18.86 -10.52 -42.22
N ASP A 564 -17.75 -10.88 -41.58
CA ASP A 564 -16.41 -10.64 -42.08
C ASP A 564 -15.95 -11.83 -42.94
N LYS A 565 -16.13 -11.69 -44.27
CA LYS A 565 -15.64 -12.67 -45.24
C LYS A 565 -14.12 -12.85 -45.18
N ALA A 566 -13.37 -11.82 -44.77
CA ALA A 566 -11.90 -11.86 -44.75
C ALA A 566 -11.34 -12.71 -43.60
N LYS A 567 -12.10 -12.90 -42.52
CA LYS A 567 -11.68 -13.69 -41.35
C LYS A 567 -12.30 -15.09 -41.33
N ASN A 568 -12.29 -15.84 -42.44
CA ASN A 568 -12.84 -17.20 -42.50
C ASN A 568 -14.33 -17.31 -42.08
N GLY A 569 -15.13 -16.26 -42.33
CA GLY A 569 -16.56 -16.25 -42.06
C GLY A 569 -16.94 -16.06 -40.59
N TYR A 570 -16.32 -15.09 -39.91
CA TYR A 570 -16.67 -14.72 -38.54
C TYR A 570 -17.71 -13.60 -38.53
N PHE A 571 -18.57 -13.60 -37.53
CA PHE A 571 -19.50 -12.52 -37.24
C PHE A 571 -18.85 -11.54 -36.26
N LYS A 572 -18.94 -10.25 -36.57
CA LYS A 572 -18.40 -9.16 -35.76
C LYS A 572 -19.51 -8.24 -35.32
N TRP A 573 -19.80 -8.23 -34.03
CA TRP A 573 -20.57 -7.15 -33.41
C TRP A 573 -19.66 -5.96 -33.17
N SER A 574 -20.12 -4.76 -33.49
CA SER A 574 -19.39 -3.54 -33.14
C SER A 574 -20.31 -2.36 -32.82
N ILE A 575 -19.84 -1.54 -31.89
CA ILE A 575 -20.43 -0.25 -31.54
C ILE A 575 -19.39 0.85 -31.82
N ASN A 576 -19.87 1.96 -32.40
CA ASN A 576 -19.05 3.09 -32.83
C ASN A 576 -19.62 4.45 -32.38
N ASN A 577 -20.75 4.46 -31.66
CA ASN A 577 -21.42 5.68 -31.19
C ASN A 577 -21.14 5.90 -29.69
N LYS A 578 -21.00 7.17 -29.29
CA LYS A 578 -20.83 7.64 -27.90
C LYS A 578 -21.89 7.08 -26.95
N GLU A 579 -23.15 7.09 -27.36
CA GLU A 579 -24.25 6.58 -26.53
C GLU A 579 -24.08 5.09 -26.20
N LEU A 580 -23.81 4.27 -27.21
CA LEU A 580 -23.59 2.83 -27.03
C LEU A 580 -22.32 2.55 -26.21
N HIS A 581 -21.25 3.32 -26.41
CA HIS A 581 -20.04 3.22 -25.58
C HIS A 581 -20.32 3.58 -24.12
N ASN A 582 -21.15 4.59 -23.85
CA ASN A 582 -21.55 4.95 -22.49
C ASN A 582 -22.40 3.87 -21.84
N ILE A 583 -23.29 3.22 -22.59
CA ILE A 583 -24.06 2.06 -22.10
C ILE A 583 -23.10 0.92 -21.72
N PHE A 584 -22.15 0.58 -22.61
CA PHE A 584 -21.17 -0.48 -22.35
C PHE A 584 -20.21 -0.12 -21.21
N TYR A 585 -19.80 1.14 -21.10
CA TYR A 585 -19.00 1.66 -19.98
C TYR A 585 -19.74 1.57 -18.65
N THR A 586 -21.03 1.92 -18.63
CA THR A 586 -21.90 1.78 -17.45
C THR A 586 -22.07 0.32 -17.06
N TYR A 587 -22.22 -0.58 -18.03
CA TYR A 587 -22.21 -2.03 -17.79
C TYR A 587 -20.85 -2.50 -17.23
N ASN A 588 -19.72 -2.01 -17.73
CA ASN A 588 -18.40 -2.33 -17.17
C ASN A 588 -18.23 -1.81 -15.73
N LYS A 589 -18.93 -0.75 -15.31
CA LYS A 589 -18.94 -0.33 -13.90
C LYS A 589 -19.66 -1.33 -12.99
N SER A 590 -20.75 -1.94 -13.47
CA SER A 590 -21.49 -2.94 -12.69
C SER A 590 -20.86 -4.33 -12.76
N CYS A 591 -20.31 -4.70 -13.92
CA CYS A 591 -19.63 -5.95 -14.21
C CYS A 591 -18.24 -5.68 -14.80
N PRO A 592 -17.22 -5.44 -13.97
CA PRO A 592 -15.90 -5.04 -14.45
C PRO A 592 -15.17 -6.17 -15.18
N SER A 593 -14.58 -5.80 -16.32
CA SER A 593 -13.56 -6.59 -17.03
C SER A 593 -12.41 -6.91 -16.09
N LYS A 594 -11.96 -8.17 -16.11
CA LYS A 594 -10.80 -8.64 -15.35
C LYS A 594 -9.55 -8.75 -16.22
N SER A 595 -9.69 -8.58 -17.53
CA SER A 595 -8.56 -8.44 -18.45
C SER A 595 -7.96 -7.04 -18.41
N ASN A 596 -6.81 -6.90 -19.04
CA ASN A 596 -6.15 -5.64 -19.29
C ASN A 596 -6.99 -4.71 -20.20
N LYS A 597 -7.95 -5.26 -20.97
CA LYS A 597 -8.93 -4.47 -21.74
C LYS A 597 -9.80 -3.60 -20.82
N GLY A 598 -10.06 -4.04 -19.59
CA GLY A 598 -10.76 -3.27 -18.56
C GLY A 598 -10.13 -1.91 -18.28
N LYS A 599 -8.79 -1.81 -18.31
CA LYS A 599 -8.09 -0.53 -18.14
C LYS A 599 -8.41 0.47 -19.24
N ARG A 600 -8.60 -0.01 -20.49
CA ARG A 600 -9.02 0.83 -21.63
C ARG A 600 -10.48 1.20 -21.54
N LEU A 601 -11.35 0.28 -21.09
CA LEU A 601 -12.77 0.57 -20.84
C LEU A 601 -12.95 1.72 -19.84
N PHE A 602 -12.15 1.77 -18.77
CA PHE A 602 -12.17 2.89 -17.82
C PHE A 602 -11.68 4.23 -18.38
N LEU A 603 -11.08 4.25 -19.58
CA LEU A 603 -10.64 5.47 -20.26
C LEU A 603 -11.67 6.05 -21.23
N ILE A 604 -12.81 5.39 -21.47
CA ILE A 604 -13.85 5.86 -22.41
C ILE A 604 -14.39 7.24 -22.01
N ASP A 605 -14.68 7.44 -20.73
CA ASP A 605 -15.18 8.72 -20.22
C ASP A 605 -14.16 9.84 -20.44
N LYS A 606 -12.88 9.57 -20.16
CA LYS A 606 -11.78 10.52 -20.42
C LYS A 606 -11.56 10.78 -21.91
N PHE A 607 -11.73 9.76 -22.76
CA PHE A 607 -11.65 9.91 -24.21
C PHE A 607 -12.71 10.91 -24.69
N TYR A 608 -13.98 10.73 -24.29
CA TYR A 608 -15.05 11.63 -24.69
C TYR A 608 -14.92 13.03 -24.08
N TYR A 609 -14.49 13.15 -22.83
CA TYR A 609 -14.20 14.45 -22.22
C TYR A 609 -13.16 15.25 -23.03
N LEU A 610 -12.03 14.62 -23.40
CA LEU A 610 -11.00 15.28 -24.19
C LEU A 610 -11.41 15.46 -25.67
N TYR A 611 -12.24 14.56 -26.20
CA TYR A 611 -12.79 14.65 -27.54
C TYR A 611 -13.73 15.85 -27.67
N ASP A 612 -14.64 16.03 -26.70
CA ASP A 612 -15.61 17.14 -26.68
C ASP A 612 -14.89 18.49 -26.52
N LEU A 613 -13.77 18.53 -25.78
CA LEU A 613 -12.89 19.71 -25.67
C LEU A 613 -12.00 19.94 -26.91
N LEU A 614 -12.07 19.08 -27.93
CA LEU A 614 -11.20 19.11 -29.12
C LEU A 614 -9.69 19.10 -28.77
N ALA A 615 -9.32 18.42 -27.68
CA ALA A 615 -7.93 18.35 -27.20
C ALA A 615 -6.94 17.82 -28.24
N PHE A 616 -7.41 16.95 -29.13
CA PHE A 616 -6.64 16.39 -30.23
C PHE A 616 -6.32 17.38 -31.37
N LYS A 617 -7.02 18.52 -31.42
CA LYS A 617 -6.78 19.63 -32.37
C LYS A 617 -6.08 20.83 -31.73
N ALA A 618 -5.87 20.82 -30.41
CA ALA A 618 -5.27 21.95 -29.72
C ALA A 618 -3.79 22.14 -30.12
N PRO A 619 -3.27 23.39 -30.11
CA PRO A 619 -1.87 23.66 -30.43
C PRO A 619 -0.92 22.87 -29.52
N HIS A 620 0.21 22.39 -30.07
CA HIS A 620 1.14 21.46 -29.40
C HIS A 620 1.63 21.92 -28.01
N ASN A 621 1.70 23.23 -27.78
CA ASN A 621 2.20 23.80 -26.52
C ASN A 621 1.13 23.97 -25.42
N THR A 622 -0.14 23.71 -25.73
CA THR A 622 -1.24 23.91 -24.77
C THR A 622 -1.32 22.78 -23.75
N ALA A 623 -1.81 23.11 -22.55
CA ALA A 623 -2.11 22.10 -21.52
C ALA A 623 -3.12 21.05 -22.01
N LEU A 624 -4.05 21.46 -22.87
CA LEU A 624 -5.06 20.59 -23.47
C LEU A 624 -4.43 19.52 -24.39
N TYR A 625 -3.49 19.91 -25.26
CA TYR A 625 -2.76 18.97 -26.11
C TYR A 625 -1.87 18.02 -25.28
N LYS A 626 -1.20 18.53 -24.25
CA LYS A 626 -0.44 17.70 -23.31
C LYS A 626 -1.33 16.68 -22.58
N ALA A 627 -2.57 17.05 -22.24
CA ALA A 627 -3.55 16.14 -21.65
C ALA A 627 -3.97 15.02 -22.63
N TRP A 628 -4.12 15.35 -23.93
CA TRP A 628 -4.35 14.36 -25.00
C TRP A 628 -3.17 13.41 -25.18
N LEU A 629 -1.93 13.92 -25.22
CA LEU A 629 -0.73 13.09 -25.29
C LEU A 629 -0.63 12.11 -24.12
N LYS A 630 -0.89 12.59 -22.89
CA LYS A 630 -0.90 11.75 -21.69
C LYS A 630 -2.01 10.70 -21.73
N PHE A 631 -3.16 11.02 -22.33
CA PHE A 631 -4.21 10.03 -22.60
C PHE A 631 -3.73 8.97 -23.60
N ASN A 632 -3.13 9.35 -24.73
CA ASN A 632 -2.62 8.43 -25.74
C ASN A 632 -1.54 7.51 -25.18
N GLU A 633 -0.61 8.05 -24.39
CA GLU A 633 0.43 7.26 -23.70
C GLU A 633 -0.21 6.23 -22.76
N LYS A 634 -1.19 6.65 -21.96
CA LYS A 634 -1.91 5.75 -21.05
C LYS A 634 -2.73 4.70 -21.82
N TRP A 635 -3.31 5.06 -22.96
CA TRP A 635 -4.06 4.13 -23.80
C TRP A 635 -3.16 3.05 -24.42
N ASN A 636 -2.00 3.44 -24.94
CA ASN A 636 -1.07 2.52 -25.61
C ASN A 636 -0.26 1.65 -24.63
N ASN A 637 0.04 2.18 -23.44
CA ASN A 637 0.74 1.43 -22.39
C ASN A 637 -0.14 0.37 -21.72
N ASN A 638 -1.47 0.50 -21.81
CA ASN A 638 -2.42 -0.54 -21.43
C ASN A 638 -2.61 -1.47 -22.63
#